data_AF-A0A2E0RWH6-F1
#
_entry.id   AF-A0A2E0RWH6-F1
#
_cell.length_a   1.000
_cell.length_b   1.000
_cell.length_c   1.000
_cell.angle_alpha   90.00
_cell.angle_beta   90.00
_cell.angle_gamma   90.00
#
_symmetry.space_group_name_H-M   'P 1'
#
loop_
_entity.id
_entity.type
_entity.pdbx_description
1 polymer ?
#
loop_
_entity_poly.entity_id
_entity_poly.type
_entity_poly.pdbx_seq_one_letter_code
_entity_poly.pdbx_strand_id
1 'polypeptide(L)'
;MSATATLSETTHRLRSRVRAGGGQAQIATVGAQFLAGVGNLLVSLIAARLLAPGAYADVVTFLALYLAVHVPAAALTASGAVDAGQADRLRRTAVPIGAAAAVVLALLSPFVSTMVGLPVGLVVILAAALPGAAGLGAARGRAYAHHDVRTIAASLVAEPVARAGVGVVLMLRFGATGAALAAVLGGYVAWFICSSYGLASGLASDAGPSTRPVAVTDPTRRRVARGVAASFVGLAVLQITDLVIANARLTDLDAARFGALSTIGGAAVFATATVPLVLLPESARGNEPARRLATSIALGIGLCIAVTGAVFARPILSIAAGDDLADASRWLGVYLLAMAAIGVARVQVATKWTAGDGRFAGFALGTAVVALPVLQILLGDSVADVVIVTIAVALALSLVLTFAPPPPLDGTATAASPTSLTGRLLGTERHAGHRTFGVRTETLALVGLCTVAAALRLLTTRGLWVDEAISVRQAQMPFGAMLADLRLTDVHPPLHHAALWVTVRMFGTSEFAVRLPSLLAGVALVPVLLWTGRIIYDRRTGWLAAGLATIAPFLVWYSQEARMYTMFMLFATVAVGAQVRAIRRGHRADWLLYAASSAALLWTQYFALLPILVQQVAFAIVAVQRGRRGHGRRFTVDWIASAGIVVALALPVLPILHDEFVAYTGRSSGLVPGQAGAATSAIGGAISIYAVGANLIWGVWGYHADGTMVQLTAFWPLLMLAALALLGRGRSRPTMLLSALVVVPLAALFVVGAQKRDLFELRYFSGAVPIAVLLLARFATVIARARRTLIAGSMLLASTLAVGLVDQQLNGANPRLYDFEGALAEVDRIDGTDDAVLLYEPTYLGDVIDYYAPDLDTRPLGAPVPADASTVWVLAAENVLDEEVASGRVGAVLAELERERGDATVRRRPNVRFWELP
;
A
#
# COMPACT_ATOMS: atom_id res chain seq x y z
N MET A 1 43.47 37.19 36.90
CA MET A 1 42.33 37.09 37.85
C MET A 1 40.95 37.43 37.24
N SER A 2 40.79 37.52 35.90
CA SER A 2 39.51 37.94 35.27
C SER A 2 38.68 36.78 34.65
N ALA A 3 39.28 35.60 34.42
CA ALA A 3 38.57 34.43 33.85
C ALA A 3 37.80 33.56 34.87
N THR A 4 38.17 33.62 36.15
CA THR A 4 37.51 32.85 37.22
C THR A 4 36.26 33.54 37.79
N ALA A 5 36.19 34.87 37.70
CA ALA A 5 35.02 35.65 38.13
C ALA A 5 33.81 35.46 37.19
N THR A 6 34.03 35.36 35.88
CA THR A 6 32.97 35.18 34.88
C THR A 6 32.36 33.78 34.89
N LEU A 7 33.14 32.73 35.17
CA LEU A 7 32.63 31.36 35.35
C LEU A 7 31.80 31.21 36.65
N SER A 8 32.23 31.87 37.73
CA SER A 8 31.48 31.93 39.00
C SER A 8 30.14 32.66 38.84
N GLU A 9 30.13 33.79 38.13
CA GLU A 9 28.91 34.58 37.94
C GLU A 9 27.91 33.89 37.00
N THR A 10 28.40 33.18 35.97
CA THR A 10 27.55 32.41 35.04
C THR A 10 26.94 31.18 35.72
N THR A 11 27.72 30.48 36.56
CA THR A 11 27.22 29.34 37.36
C THR A 11 26.29 29.80 38.50
N HIS A 12 26.50 30.98 39.09
CA HIS A 12 25.60 31.56 40.08
C HIS A 12 24.28 32.04 39.45
N ARG A 13 24.30 32.62 38.23
CA ARG A 13 23.08 32.99 37.46
C ARG A 13 22.30 31.77 36.94
N LEU A 14 22.99 30.67 36.59
CA LEU A 14 22.37 29.39 36.26
C LEU A 14 21.75 28.74 37.50
N ARG A 15 22.47 28.72 38.64
CA ARG A 15 21.95 28.20 39.91
C ARG A 15 20.80 29.04 40.47
N SER A 16 20.81 30.37 40.31
CA SER A 16 19.71 31.23 40.76
C SER A 16 18.46 31.12 39.87
N ARG A 17 18.61 30.90 38.55
CA ARG A 17 17.47 30.60 37.66
C ARG A 17 16.88 29.21 37.86
N VAL A 18 17.70 28.22 38.24
CA VAL A 18 17.22 26.88 38.62
C VAL A 18 16.57 26.88 40.02
N ARG A 19 17.04 27.73 40.94
CA ARG A 19 16.46 27.91 42.29
C ARG A 19 15.19 28.80 42.32
N ALA A 20 14.92 29.60 41.29
CA ALA A 20 13.67 30.35 41.16
C ALA A 20 12.51 29.42 40.74
N GLY A 21 11.98 28.63 41.68
CA GLY A 21 10.65 27.99 41.64
C GLY A 21 10.37 26.86 40.63
N GLY A 22 11.03 26.82 39.47
CA GLY A 22 10.69 25.90 38.37
C GLY A 22 11.38 24.53 38.39
N GLY A 23 12.56 24.42 39.00
CA GLY A 23 13.38 23.19 38.96
C GLY A 23 12.79 22.02 39.75
N GLN A 24 12.27 22.27 40.96
CA GLN A 24 11.66 21.23 41.79
C GLN A 24 10.36 20.67 41.19
N ALA A 25 9.56 21.53 40.55
CA ALA A 25 8.33 21.16 39.85
C ALA A 25 8.58 20.24 38.65
N GLN A 26 9.62 20.52 37.86
CA GLN A 26 10.02 19.70 36.73
C GLN A 26 10.58 18.34 37.17
N ILE A 27 11.41 18.31 38.22
CA ILE A 27 11.96 17.06 38.78
C ILE A 27 10.86 16.15 39.30
N ALA A 28 9.88 16.69 40.03
CA ALA A 28 8.75 15.92 40.54
C ALA A 28 7.87 15.35 39.41
N THR A 29 7.64 16.12 38.35
CA THR A 29 6.87 15.65 37.17
C THR A 29 7.61 14.55 36.41
N VAL A 30 8.92 14.72 36.20
CA VAL A 30 9.77 13.69 35.55
C VAL A 30 9.82 12.42 36.40
N GLY A 31 9.96 12.55 37.72
CA GLY A 31 9.91 11.42 38.65
C GLY A 31 8.57 10.68 38.60
N ALA A 32 7.45 11.40 38.56
CA ALA A 32 6.12 10.80 38.42
C ALA A 32 5.93 10.10 37.06
N GLN A 33 6.43 10.69 35.97
CA GLN A 33 6.39 10.07 34.63
C GLN A 33 7.24 8.79 34.57
N PHE A 34 8.42 8.80 35.20
CA PHE A 34 9.27 7.63 35.31
C PHE A 34 8.59 6.51 36.11
N LEU A 35 8.05 6.84 37.29
CA LEU A 35 7.31 5.89 38.12
C LEU A 35 6.09 5.32 37.38
N ALA A 36 5.39 6.16 36.61
CA ALA A 36 4.28 5.72 35.77
C ALA A 36 4.71 4.74 34.68
N GLY A 37 5.85 5.01 34.02
CA GLY A 37 6.43 4.12 33.01
C GLY A 37 6.84 2.76 33.59
N VAL A 38 7.54 2.76 34.72
CA VAL A 38 7.93 1.52 35.43
C VAL A 38 6.70 0.74 35.89
N GLY A 39 5.70 1.42 36.46
CA GLY A 39 4.46 0.78 36.88
C GLY A 39 3.70 0.11 35.72
N ASN A 40 3.61 0.78 34.58
CA ASN A 40 2.98 0.19 33.38
C ASN A 40 3.77 -0.98 32.81
N LEU A 41 5.11 -0.92 32.83
CA LEU A 41 5.95 -2.06 32.45
C LEU A 41 5.69 -3.25 33.38
N LEU A 42 5.67 -3.04 34.70
CA LEU A 42 5.40 -4.10 35.67
C LEU A 42 4.03 -4.75 35.44
N VAL A 43 2.99 -3.98 35.14
CA VAL A 43 1.66 -4.54 34.81
C VAL A 43 1.72 -5.42 33.56
N SER A 44 2.42 -5.01 32.51
CA SER A 44 2.60 -5.83 31.30
C SER A 44 3.41 -7.11 31.59
N LEU A 45 4.43 -7.05 32.44
CA LEU A 45 5.21 -8.22 32.85
C LEU A 45 4.39 -9.19 33.71
N ILE A 46 3.54 -8.67 34.59
CA ILE A 46 2.59 -9.49 35.35
C ILE A 46 1.61 -10.18 34.40
N ALA A 47 1.09 -9.47 33.39
CA ALA A 47 0.23 -10.07 32.36
C ALA A 47 0.95 -11.19 31.59
N ALA A 48 2.23 -11.02 31.25
CA ALA A 48 3.04 -12.05 30.59
C ALA A 48 3.15 -13.34 31.40
N ARG A 49 3.16 -13.24 32.74
CA ARG A 49 3.27 -14.39 33.65
C ARG A 49 1.93 -15.04 33.99
N LEU A 50 0.84 -14.27 33.95
CA LEU A 50 -0.49 -14.73 34.39
C LEU A 50 -1.39 -15.21 33.25
N LEU A 51 -1.14 -14.76 32.01
CA LEU A 51 -2.00 -15.06 30.86
C LEU A 51 -1.37 -16.11 29.94
N ALA A 52 -2.22 -16.87 29.26
CA ALA A 52 -1.79 -17.74 28.18
C ALA A 52 -1.18 -16.90 27.02
N PRO A 53 -0.26 -17.45 26.21
CA PRO A 53 0.46 -16.71 25.16
C PRO A 53 -0.44 -15.85 24.26
N GLY A 54 -1.48 -16.43 23.65
CA GLY A 54 -2.41 -15.68 22.80
C GLY A 54 -3.14 -14.55 23.54
N ALA A 55 -3.60 -14.81 24.77
CA ALA A 55 -4.24 -13.78 25.60
C ALA A 55 -3.26 -12.66 26.01
N TYR A 56 -1.98 -12.98 26.25
CA TYR A 56 -0.95 -11.99 26.51
C TYR A 56 -0.67 -11.14 25.26
N ALA A 57 -0.56 -11.77 24.09
CA ALA A 57 -0.35 -11.08 22.82
C ALA A 57 -1.47 -10.07 22.53
N ASP A 58 -2.73 -10.48 22.75
CA ASP A 58 -3.90 -9.61 22.66
C ASP A 58 -3.84 -8.43 23.62
N VAL A 59 -3.39 -8.65 24.87
CA VAL A 59 -3.24 -7.57 25.87
C VAL A 59 -2.19 -6.56 25.45
N VAL A 60 -1.02 -7.03 25.00
CA VAL A 60 0.07 -6.12 24.61
C VAL A 60 -0.33 -5.31 23.38
N THR A 61 -0.99 -5.94 22.41
CA THR A 61 -1.54 -5.28 21.22
C THR A 61 -2.63 -4.27 21.59
N PHE A 62 -3.54 -4.64 22.49
CA PHE A 62 -4.55 -3.73 23.04
C PHE A 62 -3.90 -2.51 23.72
N LEU A 63 -2.88 -2.72 24.56
CA LEU A 63 -2.18 -1.64 25.27
C LEU A 63 -1.46 -0.69 24.30
N ALA A 64 -0.90 -1.21 23.20
CA ALA A 64 -0.29 -0.41 22.17
C ALA A 64 -1.31 0.48 21.43
N LEU A 65 -2.47 -0.08 21.06
CA LEU A 65 -3.57 0.68 20.48
C LEU A 65 -4.19 1.67 21.47
N TYR A 66 -4.30 1.29 22.74
CA TYR A 66 -4.74 2.17 23.83
C TYR A 66 -3.81 3.38 23.96
N LEU A 67 -2.50 3.17 23.87
CA LEU A 67 -1.52 4.25 23.85
C LEU A 67 -1.72 5.16 22.61
N ALA A 68 -2.00 4.58 21.44
CA ALA A 68 -2.29 5.32 20.21
C ALA A 68 -3.49 6.27 20.37
N VAL A 69 -4.55 5.81 21.01
CA VAL A 69 -5.75 6.61 21.36
C VAL A 69 -5.38 7.79 22.28
N HIS A 70 -4.37 7.65 23.13
CA HIS A 70 -3.90 8.70 24.03
C HIS A 70 -2.94 9.71 23.39
N VAL A 71 -2.44 9.45 22.18
CA VAL A 71 -1.53 10.38 21.50
C VAL A 71 -2.20 11.72 21.15
N PRO A 72 -3.42 11.76 20.55
CA PRO A 72 -4.14 13.02 20.39
C PRO A 72 -4.42 13.73 21.72
N ALA A 73 -4.67 12.97 22.79
CA ALA A 73 -4.85 13.53 24.13
C ALA A 73 -3.57 14.19 24.67
N ALA A 74 -2.39 13.64 24.37
CA ALA A 74 -1.12 14.29 24.70
C ALA A 74 -0.94 15.63 23.97
N ALA A 75 -1.44 15.75 22.73
CA ALA A 75 -1.49 17.03 22.03
C ALA A 75 -2.46 18.03 22.68
N LEU A 76 -3.60 17.56 23.21
CA LEU A 76 -4.51 18.38 24.01
C LEU A 76 -3.84 18.85 25.31
N THR A 77 -3.12 17.98 26.01
CA THR A 77 -2.32 18.32 27.19
C THR A 77 -1.31 19.41 26.88
N ALA A 78 -0.53 19.22 25.80
CA ALA A 78 0.48 20.19 25.38
C ALA A 78 -0.13 21.54 24.97
N SER A 79 -1.27 21.52 24.28
CA SER A 79 -2.00 22.75 23.93
C SER A 79 -2.55 23.45 25.17
N GLY A 80 -3.12 22.71 26.12
CA GLY A 80 -3.68 23.25 27.34
C GLY A 80 -2.63 23.83 28.28
N ALA A 81 -1.44 23.21 28.33
CA ALA A 81 -0.30 23.71 29.10
C ALA A 81 0.18 25.09 28.65
N VAL A 82 -0.10 25.48 27.39
CA VAL A 82 0.26 26.78 26.82
C VAL A 82 -0.84 27.83 27.01
N ASP A 83 -2.12 27.44 27.04
CA ASP A 83 -3.27 28.33 27.19
C ASP A 83 -4.41 27.66 28.00
N ALA A 84 -4.55 28.05 29.27
CA ALA A 84 -5.58 27.54 30.18
C ALA A 84 -7.02 27.82 29.67
N GLY A 85 -7.26 28.98 29.05
CA GLY A 85 -8.57 29.34 28.51
C GLY A 85 -8.91 28.57 27.23
N GLN A 86 -7.91 28.06 26.52
CA GLN A 86 -8.10 27.10 25.44
C GLN A 86 -8.40 25.70 25.99
N ALA A 87 -7.74 25.27 27.08
CA ALA A 87 -8.00 23.98 27.72
C ALA A 87 -9.47 23.82 28.17
N ASP A 88 -10.08 24.87 28.73
CA ASP A 88 -11.48 24.82 29.17
C ASP A 88 -12.48 24.76 28.02
N ARG A 89 -12.22 25.47 26.92
CA ARG A 89 -13.01 25.37 25.70
C ARG A 89 -12.87 24.01 25.03
N LEU A 90 -11.64 23.48 24.97
CA LEU A 90 -11.36 22.16 24.41
C LEU A 90 -11.97 21.05 25.26
N ARG A 91 -12.01 21.15 26.60
CA ARG A 91 -12.67 20.13 27.43
C ARG A 91 -14.15 19.97 27.08
N ARG A 92 -14.88 21.08 26.87
CA ARG A 92 -16.31 21.07 26.56
C ARG A 92 -16.62 20.44 25.20
N THR A 93 -15.66 20.37 24.28
CA THR A 93 -15.85 19.81 22.93
C THR A 93 -15.16 18.47 22.73
N ALA A 94 -13.98 18.25 23.32
CA ALA A 94 -13.17 17.05 23.12
C ALA A 94 -13.78 15.79 23.72
N VAL A 95 -14.44 15.88 24.89
CA VAL A 95 -15.11 14.72 25.50
C VAL A 95 -16.32 14.26 24.68
N PRO A 96 -17.25 15.15 24.24
CA PRO A 96 -18.31 14.76 23.31
C PRO A 96 -17.80 14.19 21.99
N ILE A 97 -16.74 14.78 21.42
CA ILE A 97 -16.11 14.26 20.19
C ILE A 97 -15.53 12.86 20.44
N GLY A 98 -14.85 12.65 21.57
CA GLY A 98 -14.34 11.35 21.99
C GLY A 98 -15.45 10.32 22.20
N ALA A 99 -16.60 10.71 22.76
CA ALA A 99 -17.78 9.87 22.90
C ALA A 99 -18.41 9.51 21.55
N ALA A 100 -18.54 10.46 20.63
CA ALA A 100 -19.00 10.17 19.27
C ALA A 100 -18.03 9.22 18.54
N ALA A 101 -16.72 9.45 18.67
CA ALA A 101 -15.71 8.56 18.11
C ALA A 101 -15.75 7.15 18.73
N ALA A 102 -16.04 7.04 20.03
CA ALA A 102 -16.22 5.77 20.72
C ALA A 102 -17.42 4.98 20.15
N VAL A 103 -18.56 5.64 19.93
CA VAL A 103 -19.73 5.00 19.31
C VAL A 103 -19.40 4.51 17.90
N VAL A 104 -18.72 5.33 17.09
CA VAL A 104 -18.30 4.94 15.74
C VAL A 104 -17.34 3.75 15.78
N LEU A 105 -16.33 3.77 16.64
CA LEU A 105 -15.37 2.66 16.75
C LEU A 105 -16.03 1.37 17.28
N ALA A 106 -16.98 1.48 18.21
CA ALA A 106 -17.75 0.34 18.70
C ALA A 106 -18.65 -0.26 17.61
N LEU A 107 -19.28 0.55 16.77
CA LEU A 107 -20.09 0.09 15.63
C LEU A 107 -19.23 -0.58 14.54
N LEU A 108 -18.01 -0.07 14.35
CA LEU A 108 -17.04 -0.63 13.40
C LEU A 108 -16.19 -1.77 13.99
N SER A 109 -16.45 -2.18 15.23
CA SER A 109 -15.59 -3.13 15.95
C SER A 109 -15.43 -4.50 15.26
N PRO A 110 -16.43 -5.09 14.57
CA PRO A 110 -16.23 -6.35 13.84
C PRO A 110 -15.24 -6.19 12.68
N PHE A 111 -15.22 -5.03 12.04
CA PHE A 111 -14.32 -4.72 10.94
C PHE A 111 -12.91 -4.37 11.44
N VAL A 112 -12.82 -3.57 12.50
CA VAL A 112 -11.52 -3.21 13.09
C VAL A 112 -10.85 -4.43 13.71
N SER A 113 -11.63 -5.34 14.30
CA SER A 113 -11.17 -6.61 14.88
C SER A 113 -10.34 -7.45 13.89
N THR A 114 -10.79 -7.59 12.65
CA THR A 114 -10.06 -8.34 11.61
C THR A 114 -8.80 -7.62 11.16
N MET A 115 -8.79 -6.28 11.17
CA MET A 115 -7.62 -5.48 10.77
C MET A 115 -6.49 -5.51 11.80
N VAL A 116 -6.82 -5.47 13.09
CA VAL A 116 -5.82 -5.37 14.16
C VAL A 116 -5.54 -6.70 14.84
N GLY A 117 -6.20 -7.78 14.42
CA GLY A 117 -6.05 -9.10 15.01
C GLY A 117 -6.48 -9.16 16.47
N LEU A 118 -7.51 -8.41 16.88
CA LEU A 118 -8.00 -8.43 18.27
C LEU A 118 -9.45 -8.94 18.32
N PRO A 119 -9.84 -9.70 19.36
CA PRO A 119 -11.23 -10.00 19.64
C PRO A 119 -12.12 -8.75 19.64
N VAL A 120 -13.33 -8.85 19.06
CA VAL A 120 -14.30 -7.75 18.97
C VAL A 120 -14.54 -7.07 20.33
N GLY A 121 -14.61 -7.86 21.41
CA GLY A 121 -14.77 -7.34 22.76
C GLY A 121 -13.65 -6.38 23.21
N LEU A 122 -12.40 -6.68 22.84
CA LEU A 122 -11.26 -5.80 23.13
C LEU A 122 -11.32 -4.50 22.32
N VAL A 123 -11.79 -4.55 21.07
CA VAL A 123 -11.99 -3.33 20.26
C VAL A 123 -13.10 -2.45 20.84
N VAL A 124 -14.17 -3.04 21.36
CA VAL A 124 -15.25 -2.29 22.06
C VAL A 124 -14.72 -1.65 23.35
N ILE A 125 -13.89 -2.36 24.13
CA ILE A 125 -13.24 -1.79 25.31
C ILE A 125 -12.29 -0.65 24.92
N LEU A 126 -11.55 -0.79 23.81
CA LEU A 126 -10.67 0.25 23.29
C LEU A 126 -11.47 1.51 22.92
N ALA A 127 -12.67 1.34 22.34
CA ALA A 127 -13.56 2.45 22.04
C ALA A 127 -13.97 3.23 23.30
N ALA A 128 -14.22 2.53 24.42
CA ALA A 128 -14.53 3.16 25.70
C ALA A 128 -13.38 4.02 26.27
N ALA A 129 -12.14 3.87 25.77
CA ALA A 129 -11.01 4.69 26.18
C ALA A 129 -11.01 6.10 25.57
N LEU A 130 -11.66 6.32 24.42
CA LEU A 130 -11.62 7.59 23.66
C LEU A 130 -12.11 8.82 24.45
N PRO A 131 -13.27 8.79 25.15
CA PRO A 131 -13.73 9.92 25.93
C PRO A 131 -12.81 10.20 27.13
N GLY A 132 -12.38 9.12 27.81
CA GLY A 132 -11.46 9.19 28.95
C GLY A 132 -10.12 9.80 28.57
N ALA A 133 -9.54 9.40 27.44
CA ALA A 133 -8.30 9.96 26.90
C ALA A 133 -8.43 11.47 26.64
N ALA A 134 -9.50 11.89 25.94
CA ALA A 134 -9.76 13.30 25.65
C ALA A 134 -9.95 14.13 26.94
N GLY A 135 -10.71 13.61 27.90
CA GLY A 135 -10.96 14.24 29.19
C GLY A 135 -9.70 14.38 30.03
N LEU A 136 -8.92 13.30 30.14
CA LEU A 136 -7.66 13.26 30.86
C LEU A 136 -6.63 14.23 30.26
N GLY A 137 -6.51 14.26 28.93
CA GLY A 137 -5.59 15.18 28.24
C GLY A 137 -5.93 16.65 28.50
N ALA A 138 -7.22 17.01 28.43
CA ALA A 138 -7.66 18.37 28.74
C ALA A 138 -7.47 18.74 30.23
N ALA A 139 -7.73 17.80 31.15
CA ALA A 139 -7.54 18.01 32.58
C ALA A 139 -6.06 18.20 32.94
N ARG A 140 -5.17 17.33 32.44
CA ARG A 140 -3.72 17.46 32.63
C ARG A 140 -3.20 18.76 32.01
N GLY A 141 -3.67 19.13 30.82
CA GLY A 141 -3.28 20.39 30.18
C GLY A 141 -3.57 21.61 31.04
N ARG A 142 -4.74 21.65 31.69
CA ARG A 142 -5.10 22.71 32.65
C ARG A 142 -4.17 22.70 33.87
N ALA A 143 -3.92 21.53 34.46
CA ALA A 143 -3.02 21.40 35.61
C ALA A 143 -1.59 21.89 35.28
N TYR A 144 -1.09 21.60 34.07
CA TYR A 144 0.18 22.13 33.59
C TYR A 144 0.17 23.66 33.46
N ALA A 145 -0.92 24.26 32.98
CA ALA A 145 -1.03 25.71 32.82
C ALA A 145 -1.00 26.48 34.15
N HIS A 146 -1.54 25.88 35.22
CA HIS A 146 -1.51 26.45 36.57
C HIS A 146 -0.31 25.99 37.42
N HIS A 147 0.64 25.26 36.83
CA HIS A 147 1.81 24.70 37.53
C HIS A 147 1.45 23.82 38.75
N ASP A 148 0.32 23.10 38.69
CA ASP A 148 -0.13 22.22 39.77
C ASP A 148 0.54 20.84 39.70
N VAL A 149 1.78 20.80 40.17
CA VAL A 149 2.66 19.63 40.16
C VAL A 149 2.06 18.44 40.91
N ARG A 150 1.33 18.68 42.00
CA ARG A 150 0.74 17.62 42.83
C ARG A 150 -0.35 16.89 42.06
N THR A 151 -1.24 17.62 41.41
CA THR A 151 -2.31 17.05 40.59
C THR A 151 -1.76 16.29 39.38
N ILE A 152 -0.73 16.83 38.73
CA ILE A 152 -0.05 16.16 37.61
C ILE A 152 0.56 14.84 38.09
N ALA A 153 1.37 14.88 39.14
CA ALA A 153 2.04 13.70 39.68
C ALA A 153 1.05 12.64 40.16
N ALA A 154 0.01 13.02 40.91
CA ALA A 154 -1.03 12.12 41.37
C ALA A 154 -1.76 11.44 40.20
N SER A 155 -2.11 12.21 39.15
CA SER A 155 -2.76 11.65 37.97
C SER A 155 -1.88 10.65 37.21
N LEU A 156 -0.55 10.85 37.17
CA LEU A 156 0.39 9.96 36.47
C LEU A 156 0.59 8.65 37.22
N VAL A 157 0.70 8.71 38.56
CA VAL A 157 0.89 7.52 39.40
C VAL A 157 -0.41 6.73 39.55
N ALA A 158 -1.57 7.38 39.51
CA ALA A 158 -2.86 6.71 39.62
C ALA A 158 -3.13 5.68 38.51
N GLU A 159 -2.67 5.93 37.27
CA GLU A 159 -2.89 5.00 36.15
C GLU A 159 -2.33 3.59 36.43
N PRO A 160 -1.01 3.40 36.66
CA PRO A 160 -0.45 2.07 36.90
C PRO A 160 -0.91 1.48 38.24
N VAL A 161 -1.17 2.29 39.26
CA VAL A 161 -1.67 1.79 40.56
C VAL A 161 -3.05 1.19 40.41
N ALA A 162 -3.97 1.87 39.70
CA ALA A 162 -5.29 1.33 39.41
C ALA A 162 -5.23 0.09 38.52
N ARG A 163 -4.34 0.09 37.51
CA ARG A 163 -4.10 -1.06 36.62
C ARG A 163 -3.54 -2.27 37.37
N ALA A 164 -2.62 -2.09 38.31
CA ALA A 164 -2.07 -3.18 39.10
C ALA A 164 -3.06 -3.66 40.16
N GLY A 165 -3.65 -2.75 40.94
CA GLY A 165 -4.50 -3.09 42.08
C GLY A 165 -5.76 -3.85 41.70
N VAL A 166 -6.57 -3.28 40.78
CA VAL A 166 -7.81 -3.93 40.32
C VAL A 166 -7.52 -4.88 39.16
N GLY A 167 -6.54 -4.57 38.32
CA GLY A 167 -6.31 -5.31 37.10
C GLY A 167 -5.75 -6.71 37.28
N VAL A 168 -4.95 -6.98 38.32
CA VAL A 168 -4.48 -8.37 38.57
C VAL A 168 -5.65 -9.29 38.87
N VAL A 169 -6.61 -8.85 39.69
CA VAL A 169 -7.83 -9.63 40.00
C VAL A 169 -8.69 -9.82 38.74
N LEU A 170 -8.85 -8.76 37.93
CA LEU A 170 -9.61 -8.85 36.69
C LEU A 170 -8.92 -9.75 35.65
N MET A 171 -7.60 -9.74 35.54
CA MET A 171 -6.82 -10.61 34.65
C MET A 171 -7.01 -12.08 35.00
N LEU A 172 -6.91 -12.40 36.30
CA LEU A 172 -7.10 -13.79 36.77
C LEU A 172 -8.52 -14.31 36.51
N ARG A 173 -9.53 -13.42 36.51
CA ARG A 173 -10.94 -13.81 36.32
C ARG A 173 -11.42 -13.77 34.87
N PHE A 174 -10.95 -12.79 34.10
CA PHE A 174 -11.48 -12.45 32.76
C PHE A 174 -10.39 -12.39 31.68
N GLY A 175 -9.18 -12.86 31.96
CA GLY A 175 -8.07 -12.94 31.00
C GLY A 175 -7.73 -11.59 30.37
N ALA A 176 -7.56 -11.58 29.04
CA ALA A 176 -7.23 -10.40 28.26
C ALA A 176 -8.28 -9.28 28.39
N THR A 177 -9.56 -9.64 28.47
CA THR A 177 -10.66 -8.68 28.68
C THR A 177 -10.53 -7.97 30.02
N GLY A 178 -10.15 -8.69 31.07
CA GLY A 178 -9.90 -8.12 32.39
C GLY A 178 -8.74 -7.13 32.40
N ALA A 179 -7.64 -7.47 31.74
CA ALA A 179 -6.50 -6.57 31.54
C ALA A 179 -6.89 -5.27 30.83
N ALA A 180 -7.63 -5.40 29.72
CA ALA A 180 -8.07 -4.27 28.91
C ALA A 180 -9.02 -3.33 29.68
N LEU A 181 -9.98 -3.89 30.43
CA LEU A 181 -10.87 -3.13 31.31
C LEU A 181 -10.08 -2.36 32.37
N ALA A 182 -9.10 -3.02 33.02
CA ALA A 182 -8.25 -2.37 34.01
C ALA A 182 -7.45 -1.19 33.42
N ALA A 183 -6.96 -1.33 32.19
CA ALA A 183 -6.24 -0.26 31.49
C ALA A 183 -7.12 0.97 31.28
N VAL A 184 -8.35 0.77 30.81
CA VAL A 184 -9.34 1.84 30.58
C VAL A 184 -9.77 2.47 31.90
N LEU A 185 -10.11 1.66 32.92
CA LEU A 185 -10.48 2.13 34.25
C LEU A 185 -9.38 2.98 34.87
N GLY A 186 -8.11 2.58 34.74
CA GLY A 186 -6.98 3.37 35.21
C GLY A 186 -6.91 4.76 34.58
N GLY A 187 -7.23 4.89 33.30
CA GLY A 187 -7.35 6.19 32.62
C GLY A 187 -8.48 7.06 33.18
N TYR A 188 -9.65 6.48 33.46
CA TYR A 188 -10.77 7.18 34.08
C TYR A 188 -10.49 7.58 35.54
N VAL A 189 -9.82 6.75 36.32
CA VAL A 189 -9.38 7.08 37.69
C VAL A 189 -8.41 8.26 37.66
N ALA A 190 -7.43 8.23 36.76
CA ALA A 190 -6.50 9.35 36.57
C ALA A 190 -7.23 10.63 36.15
N TRP A 191 -8.24 10.52 35.29
CA TRP A 191 -9.07 11.67 34.88
C TRP A 191 -9.88 12.23 36.04
N PHE A 192 -10.49 11.36 36.84
CA PHE A 192 -11.25 11.75 38.03
C PHE A 192 -10.37 12.47 39.06
N ILE A 193 -9.19 11.91 39.38
CA ILE A 193 -8.22 12.54 40.30
C ILE A 193 -7.78 13.89 39.76
N CYS A 194 -7.38 13.97 38.49
CA CYS A 194 -6.93 15.21 37.88
C CYS A 194 -8.03 16.29 37.83
N SER A 195 -9.31 15.88 37.75
CA SER A 195 -10.46 16.80 37.70
C SER A 195 -10.93 17.25 39.07
N SER A 196 -10.80 16.40 40.09
CA SER A 196 -11.29 16.66 41.45
C SER A 196 -10.34 17.55 42.25
N TYR A 197 -9.02 17.40 42.09
CA TYR A 197 -8.04 18.26 42.75
C TYR A 197 -8.12 19.72 42.28
N GLY A 198 -8.48 19.97 41.03
CA GLY A 198 -8.67 21.32 40.48
C GLY A 198 -9.90 22.07 41.04
N LEU A 199 -10.85 21.36 41.66
CA LEU A 199 -11.99 21.96 42.37
C LEU A 199 -11.63 22.30 43.83
N ALA A 200 -10.77 21.51 44.46
CA ALA A 200 -10.36 21.69 45.86
C ALA A 200 -9.31 22.80 46.05
N SER A 201 -8.54 23.16 45.01
CA SER A 201 -7.47 24.16 45.08
C SER A 201 -7.90 25.62 44.87
N GLY A 202 -9.21 25.91 44.80
CA GLY A 202 -9.72 27.31 44.73
C GLY A 202 -9.44 28.05 43.42
N LEU A 203 -8.89 27.38 42.39
CA LEU A 203 -8.52 27.97 41.09
C LEU A 203 -9.70 28.50 40.26
N ALA A 204 -10.93 28.42 40.78
CA ALA A 204 -12.12 28.97 40.14
C ALA A 204 -12.35 30.47 40.47
N SER A 205 -11.69 31.06 41.47
CA SER A 205 -12.02 32.42 41.95
C SER A 205 -11.09 33.57 41.52
N ASP A 206 -9.90 33.31 40.98
CA ASP A 206 -8.90 34.37 40.72
C ASP A 206 -8.67 34.69 39.23
N ALA A 207 -9.73 34.66 38.42
CA ALA A 207 -9.69 35.25 37.07
C ALA A 207 -9.83 36.78 37.14
N GLY A 208 -8.84 37.47 37.71
CA GLY A 208 -8.75 38.92 37.64
C GLY A 208 -8.51 39.42 36.20
N PRO A 209 -8.90 40.65 35.83
CA PRO A 209 -8.87 41.14 34.44
C PRO A 209 -7.47 41.31 33.81
N SER A 210 -6.38 41.01 34.53
CA SER A 210 -5.03 41.51 34.22
C SER A 210 -4.02 40.48 33.72
N THR A 211 -4.33 39.17 33.66
CA THR A 211 -3.47 38.20 32.97
C THR A 211 -4.11 37.72 31.67
N ARG A 212 -4.19 38.63 30.69
CA ARG A 212 -4.46 38.22 29.31
C ARG A 212 -3.36 37.22 28.91
N PRO A 213 -3.70 36.01 28.44
CA PRO A 213 -2.68 35.10 27.94
C PRO A 213 -1.93 35.80 26.82
N VAL A 214 -0.60 35.65 26.80
CA VAL A 214 0.19 35.93 25.60
C VAL A 214 -0.28 34.93 24.56
N ALA A 215 -1.38 35.26 23.87
CA ALA A 215 -1.83 34.50 22.73
C ALA A 215 -0.62 34.40 21.81
N VAL A 216 -0.20 33.18 21.48
CA VAL A 216 0.80 32.97 20.43
C VAL A 216 0.14 33.46 19.14
N THR A 217 0.27 34.76 18.86
CA THR A 217 -0.29 35.45 17.69
C THR A 217 0.51 35.14 16.45
N ASP A 218 1.70 34.54 16.59
CA ASP A 218 2.56 34.12 15.50
C ASP A 218 2.04 32.82 14.83
N PRO A 219 1.49 32.90 13.60
CA PRO A 219 1.00 31.74 12.86
C PRO A 219 2.11 30.72 12.54
N THR A 220 3.37 31.14 12.55
CA THR A 220 4.54 30.29 12.28
C THR A 220 4.78 29.34 13.43
N ARG A 221 4.79 29.83 14.68
CA ARG A 221 4.94 29.01 15.88
C ARG A 221 3.80 28.01 16.05
N ARG A 222 2.56 28.42 15.75
CA ARG A 222 1.41 27.50 15.75
C ARG A 222 1.56 26.38 14.72
N ARG A 223 2.08 26.68 13.54
CA ARG A 223 2.33 25.69 12.49
C ARG A 223 3.42 24.69 12.89
N VAL A 224 4.51 25.16 13.47
CA VAL A 224 5.60 24.31 13.98
C VAL A 224 5.09 23.38 15.08
N ALA A 225 4.36 23.89 16.07
CA ALA A 225 3.80 23.09 17.16
C ALA A 225 2.85 21.98 16.66
N ARG A 226 1.93 22.31 15.74
CA ARG A 226 1.04 21.32 15.12
C ARG A 226 1.80 20.27 14.32
N GLY A 227 2.85 20.69 13.62
CA GLY A 227 3.72 19.81 12.85
C GLY A 227 4.46 18.79 13.71
N VAL A 228 5.08 19.25 14.81
CA VAL A 228 5.75 18.38 15.79
C VAL A 228 4.75 17.39 16.40
N ALA A 229 3.57 17.87 16.82
CA ALA A 229 2.53 17.01 17.38
C ALA A 229 2.08 15.93 16.39
N ALA A 230 1.79 16.30 15.14
CA ALA A 230 1.41 15.35 14.09
C ALA A 230 2.53 14.34 13.80
N SER A 231 3.79 14.77 13.83
CA SER A 231 4.92 13.87 13.67
C SER A 231 5.11 12.92 14.84
N PHE A 232 4.80 13.34 16.07
CA PHE A 232 4.86 12.42 17.22
C PHE A 232 3.75 11.38 17.14
N VAL A 233 2.59 11.76 16.58
CA VAL A 233 1.54 10.79 16.23
C VAL A 233 2.02 9.79 15.19
N GLY A 234 2.62 10.26 14.09
CA GLY A 234 3.14 9.36 13.07
C GLY A 234 4.22 8.40 13.61
N LEU A 235 5.10 8.85 14.49
CA LEU A 235 6.11 8.00 15.12
C LEU A 235 5.50 6.99 16.10
N ALA A 236 4.44 7.37 16.81
CA ALA A 236 3.72 6.43 17.69
C ALA A 236 3.00 5.36 16.87
N VAL A 237 2.37 5.73 15.75
CA VAL A 237 1.77 4.76 14.82
C VAL A 237 2.85 3.82 14.27
N LEU A 238 3.98 4.37 13.78
CA LEU A 238 5.10 3.57 13.28
C LEU A 238 5.61 2.55 14.32
N GLN A 239 5.63 2.94 15.60
CA GLN A 239 6.13 2.11 16.70
C GLN A 239 5.22 0.93 17.05
N ILE A 240 3.90 1.03 16.82
CA ILE A 240 2.93 0.00 17.24
C ILE A 240 2.50 -0.91 16.08
N THR A 241 2.74 -0.50 14.83
CA THR A 241 2.28 -1.23 13.65
C THR A 241 2.86 -2.64 13.57
N ASP A 242 4.12 -2.82 13.96
CA ASP A 242 4.82 -4.10 13.97
C ASP A 242 4.13 -5.13 14.87
N LEU A 243 3.73 -4.72 16.06
CA LEU A 243 3.01 -5.52 17.04
C LEU A 243 1.60 -5.86 16.58
N VAL A 244 0.88 -4.89 16.02
CA VAL A 244 -0.48 -5.11 15.50
C VAL A 244 -0.46 -6.15 14.38
N ILE A 245 0.53 -6.07 13.47
CA ILE A 245 0.67 -7.04 12.38
C ILE A 245 1.12 -8.39 12.90
N ALA A 246 2.08 -8.43 13.83
CA ALA A 246 2.50 -9.67 14.47
C ALA A 246 1.33 -10.41 15.14
N ASN A 247 0.47 -9.70 15.88
CA ASN A 247 -0.71 -10.29 16.52
C ASN A 247 -1.74 -10.81 15.53
N ALA A 248 -1.89 -10.15 14.38
CA ALA A 248 -2.87 -10.52 13.37
C ALA A 248 -2.41 -11.68 12.47
N ARG A 249 -1.11 -11.97 12.39
CA ARG A 249 -0.54 -12.91 11.42
C ARG A 249 0.23 -14.08 12.00
N LEU A 250 0.93 -13.88 13.11
CA LEU A 250 1.76 -14.94 13.69
C LEU A 250 0.89 -15.89 14.52
N THR A 251 1.43 -17.07 14.81
CA THR A 251 0.81 -18.00 15.77
C THR A 251 0.72 -17.36 17.15
N ASP A 252 -0.23 -17.78 17.99
CA ASP A 252 -0.42 -17.24 19.35
C ASP A 252 0.89 -17.17 20.17
N LEU A 253 1.74 -18.20 20.05
CA LEU A 253 3.03 -18.25 20.74
C LEU A 253 4.04 -17.27 20.15
N ASP A 254 4.11 -17.14 18.83
CA ASP A 254 5.04 -16.23 18.16
C ASP A 254 4.60 -14.76 18.29
N ALA A 255 3.29 -14.50 18.28
CA ALA A 255 2.71 -13.21 18.62
C ALA A 255 3.05 -12.82 20.07
N ALA A 256 2.94 -13.76 21.03
CA ALA A 256 3.33 -13.54 22.41
C ALA A 256 4.83 -13.26 22.58
N ARG A 257 5.67 -14.04 21.88
CA ARG A 257 7.13 -13.86 21.82
C ARG A 257 7.48 -12.47 21.29
N PHE A 258 6.86 -12.03 20.19
CA PHE A 258 7.04 -10.69 19.67
C PHE A 258 6.49 -9.63 20.64
N GLY A 259 5.35 -9.87 21.27
CA GLY A 259 4.76 -9.01 22.30
C GLY A 259 5.71 -8.78 23.49
N ALA A 260 6.48 -9.79 23.91
CA ALA A 260 7.51 -9.65 24.92
C ALA A 260 8.67 -8.75 24.45
N LEU A 261 9.13 -8.91 23.20
CA LEU A 261 10.12 -8.01 22.60
C LEU A 261 9.60 -6.56 22.55
N SER A 262 8.37 -6.38 22.08
CA SER A 262 7.71 -5.06 21.95
C SER A 262 7.55 -4.37 23.30
N THR A 263 7.17 -5.11 24.34
CA THR A 263 7.03 -4.58 25.72
C THR A 263 8.34 -4.01 26.25
N ILE A 264 9.46 -4.73 26.08
CA ILE A 264 10.79 -4.26 26.49
C ILE A 264 11.24 -3.11 25.57
N GLY A 265 10.97 -3.20 24.27
CA GLY A 265 11.27 -2.16 23.29
C GLY A 265 10.57 -0.83 23.58
N GLY A 266 9.33 -0.87 24.05
CA GLY A 266 8.59 0.32 24.50
C GLY A 266 9.30 1.08 25.61
N ALA A 267 9.92 0.38 26.57
CA ALA A 267 10.74 0.98 27.62
C ALA A 267 12.01 1.65 27.06
N ALA A 268 12.64 1.05 26.05
CA ALA A 268 13.78 1.62 25.35
C ALA A 268 13.44 2.90 24.58
N VAL A 269 12.29 2.93 23.88
CA VAL A 269 11.79 4.16 23.23
C VAL A 269 11.52 5.24 24.27
N PHE A 270 10.94 4.88 25.42
CA PHE A 270 10.67 5.82 26.49
C PHE A 270 11.97 6.46 27.03
N ALA A 271 13.02 5.67 27.26
CA ALA A 271 14.32 6.17 27.72
C ALA A 271 15.02 7.07 26.68
N THR A 272 15.01 6.65 25.41
CA THR A 272 15.68 7.36 24.31
C THR A 272 14.93 8.62 23.86
N ALA A 273 13.62 8.69 24.05
CA ALA A 273 12.83 9.87 23.74
C ALA A 273 12.83 10.91 24.87
N THR A 274 12.59 10.48 26.11
CA THR A 274 12.29 11.41 27.22
C THR A 274 13.51 12.21 27.68
N VAL A 275 14.69 11.59 27.74
CA VAL A 275 15.91 12.24 28.25
C VAL A 275 16.40 13.38 27.32
N PRO A 276 16.46 13.20 25.99
CA PRO A 276 16.87 14.29 25.07
C PRO A 276 15.82 15.38 24.86
N LEU A 277 14.53 15.06 25.06
CA LEU A 277 13.41 16.01 24.94
C LEU A 277 13.48 17.16 25.96
N VAL A 278 14.22 16.98 27.06
CA VAL A 278 14.50 18.05 28.05
C VAL A 278 15.38 19.17 27.44
N LEU A 279 16.19 18.86 26.43
CA LEU A 279 17.09 19.82 25.76
C LEU A 279 16.44 20.54 24.56
N LEU A 280 15.23 20.11 24.17
CA LEU A 280 14.52 20.62 23.00
C LEU A 280 14.20 22.13 23.06
N PRO A 281 13.87 22.73 24.22
CA PRO A 281 13.65 24.18 24.33
C PRO A 281 14.89 25.02 23.98
N GLU A 282 16.11 24.52 24.24
CA GLU A 282 17.35 25.21 23.88
C GLU A 282 17.71 25.02 22.40
N SER A 283 17.42 23.84 21.82
CA SER A 283 17.55 23.60 20.38
C SER A 283 16.58 24.46 19.56
N ALA A 284 15.35 24.66 20.04
CA ALA A 284 14.35 25.53 19.40
C ALA A 284 14.74 27.02 19.39
N ARG A 285 15.73 27.43 20.19
CA ARG A 285 16.32 28.78 20.17
C ARG A 285 17.49 28.92 19.18
N GLY A 286 17.77 27.89 18.38
CA GLY A 286 18.79 27.92 17.33
C GLY A 286 20.22 27.54 17.79
N ASN A 287 20.37 26.90 18.96
CA ASN A 287 21.68 26.48 19.48
C ASN A 287 22.11 25.13 18.86
N GLU A 288 22.99 25.20 17.86
CA GLU A 288 23.51 24.04 17.10
C GLU A 288 24.26 23.01 17.97
N PRO A 289 25.16 23.40 18.90
CA PRO A 289 25.74 22.51 19.90
C PRO A 289 24.72 21.72 20.73
N ALA A 290 23.65 22.38 21.20
CA ALA A 290 22.63 21.73 22.01
C ALA A 290 21.84 20.67 21.21
N ARG A 291 21.60 20.94 19.91
CA ARG A 291 20.99 19.97 18.97
C ARG A 291 21.85 18.72 18.78
N ARG A 292 23.16 18.91 18.54
CA ARG A 292 24.10 17.80 18.37
C ARG A 292 24.20 16.97 19.65
N LEU A 293 24.29 17.64 20.79
CA LEU A 293 24.31 16.99 22.10
C LEU A 293 23.05 16.14 22.34
N ALA A 294 21.85 16.68 22.08
CA ALA A 294 20.59 15.93 22.24
C ALA A 294 20.54 14.68 21.36
N THR A 295 21.01 14.78 20.11
CA THR A 295 21.03 13.64 19.17
C THR A 295 22.07 12.59 19.58
N SER A 296 23.26 13.03 20.01
CA SER A 296 24.31 12.14 20.51
C SER A 296 23.91 11.43 21.80
N ILE A 297 23.22 12.10 22.72
CA ILE A 297 22.68 11.49 23.95
C ILE A 297 21.62 10.45 23.59
N ALA A 298 20.69 10.77 22.68
CA ALA A 298 19.66 9.82 22.22
C ALA A 298 20.30 8.55 21.64
N LEU A 299 21.30 8.72 20.77
CA LEU A 299 22.02 7.62 20.12
C LEU A 299 22.84 6.80 21.14
N GLY A 300 23.55 7.46 22.05
CA GLY A 300 24.36 6.80 23.07
C GLY A 300 23.53 5.96 24.04
N ILE A 301 22.43 6.52 24.55
CA ILE A 301 21.46 5.78 25.39
C ILE A 301 20.88 4.61 24.60
N GLY A 302 20.44 4.85 23.37
CA GLY A 302 19.84 3.83 22.52
C GLY A 302 20.76 2.66 22.21
N LEU A 303 22.02 2.95 21.85
CA LEU A 303 23.03 1.92 21.57
C LEU A 303 23.39 1.14 22.84
N CYS A 304 23.52 1.81 23.99
CA CYS A 304 23.77 1.15 25.27
C CYS A 304 22.65 0.18 25.63
N ILE A 305 21.39 0.58 25.46
CA ILE A 305 20.23 -0.28 25.70
C ILE A 305 20.21 -1.46 24.73
N ALA A 306 20.47 -1.23 23.44
CA ALA A 306 20.49 -2.29 22.44
C ALA A 306 21.61 -3.33 22.68
N VAL A 307 22.83 -2.88 23.01
CA VAL A 307 23.96 -3.75 23.36
C VAL A 307 23.67 -4.53 24.63
N THR A 308 23.19 -3.87 25.69
CA THR A 308 22.83 -4.54 26.94
C THR A 308 21.74 -5.58 26.72
N GLY A 309 20.71 -5.23 25.95
CA GLY A 309 19.63 -6.14 25.60
C GLY A 309 20.05 -7.28 24.67
N ALA A 310 21.12 -7.12 23.88
CA ALA A 310 21.71 -8.21 23.09
C ALA A 310 22.52 -9.17 23.98
N VAL A 311 23.34 -8.64 24.89
CA VAL A 311 24.22 -9.43 25.78
C VAL A 311 23.41 -10.19 26.83
N PHE A 312 22.41 -9.54 27.43
CA PHE A 312 21.60 -10.11 28.50
C PHE A 312 20.22 -10.56 28.02
N ALA A 313 20.07 -10.85 26.72
CA ALA A 313 18.76 -11.02 26.11
C ALA A 313 17.91 -12.12 26.76
N ARG A 314 18.52 -13.30 26.95
CA ARG A 314 17.85 -14.48 27.50
C ARG A 314 17.53 -14.32 29.00
N PRO A 315 18.46 -13.85 29.86
CA PRO A 315 18.12 -13.49 31.24
C PRO A 315 17.00 -12.45 31.35
N ILE A 316 17.02 -11.40 30.52
CA ILE A 316 15.99 -10.35 30.55
C ILE A 316 14.62 -10.95 30.23
N LEU A 317 14.50 -11.72 29.14
CA LEU A 317 13.21 -12.29 28.73
C LEU A 317 12.72 -13.41 29.65
N SER A 318 13.59 -14.30 30.11
CA SER A 318 13.21 -15.38 31.05
C SER A 318 12.69 -14.82 32.38
N ILE A 319 13.35 -13.78 32.92
CA ILE A 319 12.89 -13.10 34.13
C ILE A 319 11.60 -12.31 33.86
N ALA A 320 11.51 -11.63 32.72
CA ALA A 320 10.37 -10.78 32.38
C ALA A 320 9.09 -11.59 32.06
N ALA A 321 9.21 -12.62 31.24
CA ALA A 321 8.07 -13.22 30.53
C ALA A 321 8.02 -14.77 30.66
N GLY A 322 9.01 -15.41 31.28
CA GLY A 322 9.10 -16.88 31.39
C GLY A 322 9.94 -17.52 30.29
N ASP A 323 10.32 -18.78 30.48
CA ASP A 323 11.25 -19.49 29.59
C ASP A 323 10.66 -19.76 28.20
N ASP A 324 9.35 -20.02 28.09
CA ASP A 324 8.66 -20.28 26.82
C ASP A 324 8.72 -19.10 25.82
N LEU A 325 8.79 -17.88 26.35
CA LEU A 325 8.88 -16.65 25.56
C LEU A 325 10.34 -16.20 25.34
N ALA A 326 11.31 -16.87 25.99
CA ALA A 326 12.72 -16.51 25.93
C ALA A 326 13.41 -16.91 24.61
N ASP A 327 12.80 -17.78 23.79
CA ASP A 327 13.33 -18.15 22.47
C ASP A 327 13.48 -16.96 21.50
N ALA A 328 12.72 -15.89 21.75
CA ALA A 328 12.84 -14.63 21.01
C ALA A 328 14.10 -13.83 21.39
N SER A 329 14.88 -14.25 22.39
CA SER A 329 16.03 -13.50 22.91
C SER A 329 17.07 -13.15 21.86
N ARG A 330 17.29 -14.03 20.88
CA ARG A 330 18.22 -13.77 19.77
C ARG A 330 17.89 -12.49 18.98
N TRP A 331 16.64 -12.04 19.01
CA TRP A 331 16.16 -10.86 18.28
C TRP A 331 16.05 -9.61 19.13
N LEU A 332 16.16 -9.70 20.47
CA LEU A 332 15.93 -8.57 21.37
C LEU A 332 16.90 -7.41 21.12
N GLY A 333 18.19 -7.68 20.94
CA GLY A 333 19.17 -6.64 20.66
C GLY A 333 18.87 -5.86 19.37
N VAL A 334 18.50 -6.59 18.30
CA VAL A 334 18.14 -6.01 16.99
C VAL A 334 16.87 -5.17 17.11
N TYR A 335 15.85 -5.69 17.80
CA TYR A 335 14.61 -4.98 18.01
C TYR A 335 14.80 -3.69 18.85
N LEU A 336 15.62 -3.76 19.91
CA LEU A 336 15.96 -2.59 20.71
C LEU A 336 16.73 -1.52 19.92
N LEU A 337 17.56 -1.94 18.96
CA LEU A 337 18.23 -1.03 18.04
C LEU A 337 17.23 -0.33 17.11
N ALA A 338 16.19 -1.03 16.64
CA ALA A 338 15.10 -0.42 15.87
C ALA A 338 14.34 0.63 16.71
N MET A 339 14.00 0.30 17.95
CA MET A 339 13.34 1.20 18.89
C MET A 339 14.20 2.43 19.21
N ALA A 340 15.50 2.25 19.40
CA ALA A 340 16.46 3.34 19.56
C ALA A 340 16.51 4.25 18.33
N ALA A 341 16.49 3.67 17.12
CA ALA A 341 16.44 4.44 15.88
C ALA A 341 15.16 5.29 15.79
N ILE A 342 13.99 4.75 16.16
CA ILE A 342 12.74 5.54 16.24
C ILE A 342 12.86 6.67 17.27
N GLY A 343 13.50 6.42 18.41
CA GLY A 343 13.82 7.44 19.42
C GLY A 343 14.67 8.59 18.86
N VAL A 344 15.72 8.26 18.09
CA VAL A 344 16.56 9.25 17.40
C VAL A 344 15.75 10.02 16.35
N ALA A 345 14.92 9.35 15.55
CA ALA A 345 14.04 10.00 14.59
C ALA A 345 13.10 11.02 15.26
N ARG A 346 12.61 10.74 16.48
CA ARG A 346 11.77 11.66 17.25
C ARG A 346 12.46 13.00 17.52
N VAL A 347 13.73 12.96 17.95
CA VAL A 347 14.56 14.16 18.17
C VAL A 347 14.80 14.90 16.85
N GLN A 348 15.11 14.17 15.78
CA GLN A 348 15.42 14.74 14.47
C GLN A 348 14.21 15.42 13.82
N VAL A 349 13.03 14.80 13.87
CA VAL A 349 11.80 15.37 13.33
C VAL A 349 11.43 16.65 14.07
N ALA A 350 11.46 16.62 15.41
CA ALA A 350 11.20 17.82 16.22
C ALA A 350 12.15 18.96 15.84
N THR A 351 13.44 18.64 15.65
CA THR A 351 14.43 19.64 15.29
C THR A 351 14.29 20.16 13.85
N LYS A 352 13.87 19.31 12.91
CA LYS A 352 13.58 19.73 11.53
C LYS A 352 12.37 20.66 11.49
N TRP A 353 11.36 20.45 12.33
CA TRP A 353 10.23 21.37 12.44
C TRP A 353 10.64 22.75 12.98
N THR A 354 11.54 22.81 13.97
CA THR A 354 12.06 24.09 14.50
C THR A 354 13.02 24.77 13.54
N ALA A 355 13.75 24.01 12.72
CA ALA A 355 14.68 24.54 11.72
C ALA A 355 14.02 24.97 10.39
N GLY A 356 12.69 24.86 10.25
CA GLY A 356 11.96 25.23 9.03
C GLY A 356 11.80 24.11 7.98
N ASP A 357 12.41 22.95 8.21
CA ASP A 357 12.39 21.75 7.34
C ASP A 357 11.26 20.75 7.68
N GLY A 358 10.33 21.11 8.56
CA GLY A 358 9.34 20.17 9.12
C GLY A 358 8.48 19.43 8.10
N ARG A 359 8.24 20.02 6.92
CA ARG A 359 7.51 19.35 5.83
C ARG A 359 8.26 18.14 5.26
N PHE A 360 9.59 18.23 5.17
CA PHE A 360 10.41 17.10 4.73
C PHE A 360 10.38 15.98 5.77
N ALA A 361 10.55 16.34 7.05
CA ALA A 361 10.50 15.39 8.14
C ALA A 361 9.14 14.69 8.25
N GLY A 362 8.04 15.44 8.09
CA GLY A 362 6.70 14.87 8.03
C GLY A 362 6.48 13.93 6.84
N PHE A 363 7.05 14.24 5.66
CA PHE A 363 6.98 13.36 4.50
C PHE A 363 7.77 12.07 4.71
N ALA A 364 9.03 12.15 5.15
CA ALA A 364 9.87 10.97 5.41
C ALA A 364 9.22 10.03 6.44
N LEU A 365 8.64 10.59 7.50
CA LEU A 365 7.87 9.84 8.48
C LEU A 365 6.61 9.21 7.87
N GLY A 366 5.84 9.95 7.07
CA GLY A 366 4.66 9.43 6.38
C GLY A 366 5.00 8.25 5.47
N THR A 367 6.13 8.31 4.77
CA THR A 367 6.68 7.20 3.97
C THR A 367 6.96 5.98 4.84
N ALA A 368 7.63 6.14 5.98
CA ALA A 368 7.94 5.04 6.89
C ALA A 368 6.66 4.40 7.46
N VAL A 369 5.67 5.21 7.85
CA VAL A 369 4.37 4.74 8.40
C VAL A 369 3.60 3.90 7.38
N VAL A 370 3.76 4.15 6.09
CA VAL A 370 3.15 3.35 5.02
C VAL A 370 4.01 2.15 4.63
N ALA A 371 5.33 2.32 4.57
CA ALA A 371 6.25 1.27 4.14
C ALA A 371 6.31 0.10 5.13
N LEU A 372 6.30 0.38 6.45
CA LEU A 372 6.37 -0.65 7.47
C LEU A 372 5.25 -1.70 7.35
N PRO A 373 3.95 -1.34 7.37
CA PRO A 373 2.90 -2.34 7.29
C PRO A 373 2.91 -3.08 5.96
N VAL A 374 3.20 -2.40 4.84
CA VAL A 374 3.27 -3.04 3.53
C VAL A 374 4.38 -4.10 3.49
N LEU A 375 5.58 -3.77 3.96
CA LEU A 375 6.69 -4.71 3.96
C LEU A 375 6.47 -5.87 4.92
N GLN A 376 5.86 -5.64 6.08
CA GLN A 376 5.52 -6.71 7.02
C GLN A 376 4.40 -7.62 6.50
N ILE A 377 3.44 -7.07 5.76
CA ILE A 377 2.41 -7.87 5.07
C ILE A 377 3.04 -8.75 3.98
N LEU A 378 4.07 -8.27 3.30
CA LEU A 378 4.69 -9.00 2.20
C LEU A 378 5.74 -10.02 2.65
N LEU A 379 6.42 -9.76 3.77
CA LEU A 379 7.61 -10.53 4.19
C LEU A 379 7.49 -11.12 5.61
N GLY A 380 6.52 -10.68 6.41
CA GLY A 380 6.48 -10.88 7.86
C GLY A 380 5.79 -12.17 8.31
N ASP A 381 6.31 -13.33 7.91
CA ASP A 381 5.71 -14.63 8.29
C ASP A 381 6.31 -15.24 9.57
N SER A 382 7.37 -14.64 10.12
CA SER A 382 7.98 -15.03 11.39
C SER A 382 8.37 -13.85 12.27
N VAL A 383 8.64 -14.10 13.56
CA VAL A 383 9.17 -13.09 14.50
C VAL A 383 10.45 -12.44 13.95
N ALA A 384 11.30 -13.22 13.27
CA ALA A 384 12.54 -12.72 12.68
C ALA A 384 12.24 -11.68 11.58
N ASP A 385 11.31 -11.98 10.69
CA ASP A 385 10.97 -11.13 9.56
C ASP A 385 10.36 -9.80 10.02
N VAL A 386 9.44 -9.87 11.00
CA VAL A 386 8.86 -8.66 11.60
C VAL A 386 9.95 -7.78 12.20
N VAL A 387 10.91 -8.35 12.93
CA VAL A 387 12.03 -7.60 13.52
C VAL A 387 12.94 -7.01 12.44
N ILE A 388 13.31 -7.78 11.42
CA ILE A 388 14.20 -7.35 10.32
C ILE A 388 13.57 -6.20 9.52
N VAL A 389 12.29 -6.31 9.18
CA VAL A 389 11.58 -5.24 8.46
C VAL A 389 11.47 -3.99 9.34
N THR A 390 11.17 -4.15 10.63
CA THR A 390 11.06 -3.02 11.57
C THR A 390 12.37 -2.26 11.70
N ILE A 391 13.49 -2.95 11.90
CA ILE A 391 14.80 -2.30 11.99
C ILE A 391 15.20 -1.63 10.67
N ALA A 392 14.94 -2.26 9.52
CA ALA A 392 15.25 -1.69 8.22
C ALA A 392 14.52 -0.36 7.99
N VAL A 393 13.22 -0.30 8.28
CA VAL A 393 12.42 0.93 8.14
C VAL A 393 12.84 2.00 9.15
N ALA A 394 13.06 1.61 10.41
CA ALA A 394 13.47 2.54 11.46
C ALA A 394 14.84 3.19 11.18
N LEU A 395 15.83 2.40 10.73
CA LEU A 395 17.14 2.91 10.35
C LEU A 395 17.05 3.76 9.09
N ALA A 396 16.30 3.34 8.07
CA ALA A 396 16.10 4.13 6.85
C ALA A 396 15.50 5.51 7.17
N LEU A 397 14.47 5.57 8.03
CA LEU A 397 13.89 6.83 8.47
C LEU A 397 14.92 7.74 9.15
N SER A 398 15.66 7.20 10.13
CA SER A 398 16.67 7.98 10.87
C SER A 398 17.82 8.43 9.98
N LEU A 399 18.30 7.59 9.06
CA LEU A 399 19.33 7.96 8.09
C LEU A 399 18.85 9.07 7.15
N VAL A 400 17.63 8.97 6.62
CA VAL A 400 17.02 9.99 5.75
C VAL A 400 16.88 11.32 6.49
N LEU A 401 16.49 11.31 7.76
CA LEU A 401 16.36 12.52 8.57
C LEU A 401 17.72 13.14 8.94
N THR A 402 18.76 12.33 9.09
CA THR A 402 20.14 12.75 9.44
C THR A 402 20.86 13.36 8.25
N PHE A 403 20.94 12.62 7.14
CA PHE A 403 21.86 12.92 6.04
C PHE A 403 21.23 13.72 4.91
N ALA A 404 19.92 13.95 4.92
CA ALA A 404 19.30 14.84 3.94
C ALA A 404 19.67 16.30 4.24
N PRO A 405 20.41 17.00 3.35
CA PRO A 405 20.76 18.40 3.56
C PRO A 405 19.50 19.27 3.70
N PRO A 406 19.49 20.43 4.37
CA PRO A 406 18.43 21.40 4.13
C PRO A 406 18.46 21.85 2.66
N PRO A 407 17.33 22.25 2.05
CA PRO A 407 17.36 22.95 0.77
C PRO A 407 18.07 24.31 0.95
N PRO A 408 18.81 24.81 -0.05
CA PRO A 408 19.22 26.21 -0.04
C PRO A 408 17.96 27.10 -0.05
N LEU A 409 17.90 28.02 0.90
CA LEU A 409 16.90 29.10 0.91
C LEU A 409 17.30 30.11 -0.16
N ASP A 410 16.77 29.97 -1.37
CA ASP A 410 16.73 31.09 -2.31
C ASP A 410 15.73 32.12 -1.78
N GLY A 411 16.24 33.30 -1.41
CA GLY A 411 15.45 34.52 -1.25
C GLY A 411 15.60 35.20 0.10
N THR A 412 16.69 35.95 0.26
CA THR A 412 16.76 37.11 1.15
C THR A 412 15.63 38.08 0.82
N ALA A 413 14.56 38.03 1.61
CA ALA A 413 13.59 39.11 1.69
C ALA A 413 14.20 40.25 2.54
N THR A 414 15.04 41.07 1.91
CA THR A 414 15.42 42.38 2.43
C THR A 414 14.89 43.45 1.50
N ALA A 415 13.84 44.11 1.97
CA ALA A 415 13.37 45.47 1.64
C ALA A 415 13.61 45.97 0.19
N ALA A 416 12.56 45.91 -0.64
CA ALA A 416 12.40 46.82 -1.77
C ALA A 416 10.98 47.42 -1.74
N SER A 417 10.94 48.73 -1.94
CA SER A 417 9.84 49.69 -1.79
C SER A 417 8.59 49.39 -2.64
N PRO A 418 7.41 49.94 -2.25
CA PRO A 418 6.16 49.72 -2.95
C PRO A 418 6.02 50.72 -4.10
N THR A 419 6.51 50.37 -5.29
CA THR A 419 6.12 51.09 -6.52
C THR A 419 5.89 50.14 -7.69
N SER A 420 4.73 50.33 -8.32
CA SER A 420 4.22 49.71 -9.55
C SER A 420 3.68 48.27 -9.47
N LEU A 421 2.43 48.17 -8.99
CA LEU A 421 1.58 46.99 -9.18
C LEU A 421 1.01 46.88 -10.61
N THR A 422 1.29 47.86 -11.48
CA THR A 422 0.63 48.00 -12.79
C THR A 422 1.42 47.39 -13.95
N GLY A 423 2.72 47.12 -13.79
CA GLY A 423 3.56 46.51 -14.84
C GLY A 423 3.52 44.98 -14.90
N ARG A 424 2.95 44.31 -13.88
CA ARG A 424 2.95 42.84 -13.76
C ARG A 424 1.74 42.14 -14.37
N LEU A 425 0.77 42.87 -14.89
CA LEU A 425 -0.42 42.29 -15.53
C LEU A 425 -0.29 42.09 -17.05
N LEU A 426 0.79 42.60 -17.68
CA LEU A 426 0.95 42.53 -19.15
C LEU A 426 2.36 42.10 -19.62
N GLY A 427 3.16 41.46 -18.77
CA GLY A 427 4.52 41.03 -19.10
C GLY A 427 4.71 39.52 -18.98
N THR A 428 4.72 38.85 -20.13
CA THR A 428 5.27 37.51 -20.42
C THR A 428 6.18 36.90 -19.34
N GLU A 429 5.65 35.92 -18.58
CA GLU A 429 6.48 35.15 -17.65
C GLU A 429 7.46 34.24 -18.39
N ARG A 430 8.74 34.62 -18.31
CA ARG A 430 9.90 33.79 -18.64
C ARG A 430 9.94 32.57 -17.71
N HIS A 431 10.01 31.39 -18.31
CA HIS A 431 10.19 30.11 -17.63
C HIS A 431 11.46 30.08 -16.77
N ALA A 432 11.30 29.68 -15.50
CA ALA A 432 12.39 29.34 -14.60
C ALA A 432 13.25 28.19 -15.17
N GLY A 433 14.58 28.35 -15.04
CA GLY A 433 15.62 27.51 -15.63
C GLY A 433 15.46 26.02 -15.36
N HIS A 434 15.08 25.29 -16.40
CA HIS A 434 15.22 23.84 -16.46
C HIS A 434 16.60 23.54 -17.05
N ARG A 435 17.45 22.79 -16.32
CA ARG A 435 18.64 22.17 -16.91
C ARG A 435 18.16 21.22 -18.02
N THR A 436 18.27 21.64 -19.26
CA THR A 436 17.97 20.81 -20.44
C THR A 436 19.07 19.77 -20.57
N PHE A 437 18.74 18.49 -20.33
CA PHE A 437 19.62 17.41 -20.76
C PHE A 437 19.71 17.44 -22.29
N GLY A 438 20.90 17.22 -22.86
CA GLY A 438 21.06 17.15 -24.31
C GLY A 438 20.22 16.01 -24.91
N VAL A 439 19.74 16.19 -26.14
CA VAL A 439 18.92 15.20 -26.88
C VAL A 439 19.54 13.80 -26.83
N ARG A 440 20.87 13.72 -26.94
CA ARG A 440 21.63 12.45 -26.85
C ARG A 440 21.43 11.71 -25.53
N THR A 441 21.42 12.41 -24.39
CA THR A 441 21.23 11.80 -23.07
C THR A 441 19.81 11.30 -22.87
N GLU A 442 18.81 12.00 -23.41
CA GLU A 442 17.42 11.54 -23.38
C GLU A 442 17.21 10.29 -24.22
N THR A 443 17.77 10.25 -25.43
CA THR A 443 17.69 9.07 -26.29
C THR A 443 18.36 7.87 -25.62
N LEU A 444 19.57 8.04 -25.06
CA LEU A 444 20.26 6.96 -24.34
C LEU A 444 19.49 6.48 -23.12
N ALA A 445 18.88 7.38 -22.34
CA ALA A 445 18.07 7.01 -21.19
C ALA A 445 16.81 6.24 -21.60
N LEU A 446 16.17 6.63 -22.72
CA LEU A 446 15.00 5.92 -23.24
C LEU A 446 15.38 4.55 -23.79
N VAL A 447 16.47 4.47 -24.57
CA VAL A 447 17.01 3.20 -25.05
C VAL A 447 17.33 2.29 -23.85
N GLY A 448 18.00 2.80 -22.82
CA GLY A 448 18.26 2.06 -21.58
C GLY A 448 16.99 1.54 -20.91
N LEU A 449 15.93 2.34 -20.80
CA LEU A 449 14.64 1.88 -20.26
C LEU A 449 14.00 0.79 -21.13
N CYS A 450 14.05 0.92 -22.47
CA CYS A 450 13.54 -0.10 -23.38
C CYS A 450 14.34 -1.40 -23.30
N THR A 451 15.67 -1.32 -23.17
CA THR A 451 16.54 -2.49 -22.97
C THR A 451 16.22 -3.19 -21.66
N VAL A 452 16.08 -2.45 -20.55
CA VAL A 452 15.69 -3.04 -19.26
C VAL A 452 14.28 -3.64 -19.35
N ALA A 453 13.35 -2.96 -20.01
CA ALA A 453 11.99 -3.46 -20.20
C ALA A 453 11.96 -4.77 -20.99
N ALA A 454 12.75 -4.88 -22.06
CA ALA A 454 12.90 -6.09 -22.86
C ALA A 454 13.56 -7.21 -22.05
N ALA A 455 14.67 -6.91 -21.35
CA ALA A 455 15.37 -7.89 -20.53
C ALA A 455 14.48 -8.48 -19.43
N LEU A 456 13.75 -7.65 -18.68
CA LEU A 456 12.84 -8.14 -17.64
C LEU A 456 11.74 -9.07 -18.21
N ARG A 457 11.20 -8.73 -19.38
CA ARG A 457 10.17 -9.53 -20.06
C ARG A 457 10.71 -10.85 -20.61
N LEU A 458 12.00 -10.93 -20.93
CA LEU A 458 12.65 -12.14 -21.42
C LEU A 458 13.17 -13.05 -20.29
N LEU A 459 13.51 -12.49 -19.13
CA LEU A 459 14.10 -13.24 -18.01
C LEU A 459 13.06 -13.94 -17.11
N THR A 460 11.79 -13.60 -17.23
CA THR A 460 10.71 -14.08 -16.35
C THR A 460 9.69 -14.88 -17.15
N THR A 461 10.12 -15.99 -17.77
CA THR A 461 9.25 -16.84 -18.59
C THR A 461 8.52 -17.89 -17.76
N ARG A 462 7.31 -18.22 -18.20
CA ARG A 462 6.41 -19.24 -17.64
C ARG A 462 5.89 -20.10 -18.78
N GLY A 463 5.45 -21.33 -18.52
CA GLY A 463 4.76 -22.13 -19.52
C GLY A 463 3.52 -21.43 -20.08
N LEU A 464 3.06 -21.87 -21.25
CA LEU A 464 1.89 -21.37 -21.96
C LEU A 464 0.63 -21.66 -21.16
N TRP A 465 -0.21 -20.63 -21.05
CA TRP A 465 -1.57 -20.77 -20.57
C TRP A 465 -2.47 -21.47 -21.61
N VAL A 466 -3.60 -22.01 -21.16
CA VAL A 466 -4.65 -22.62 -22.02
C VAL A 466 -5.00 -21.72 -23.20
N ASP A 467 -5.33 -20.47 -22.92
CA ASP A 467 -5.71 -19.53 -23.94
C ASP A 467 -4.56 -19.19 -24.92
N GLU A 468 -3.30 -19.27 -24.48
CA GLU A 468 -2.14 -19.08 -25.34
C GLU A 468 -1.99 -20.27 -26.28
N ALA A 469 -2.12 -21.51 -25.77
CA ALA A 469 -2.04 -22.72 -26.57
C ALA A 469 -3.12 -22.77 -27.67
N ILE A 470 -4.36 -22.39 -27.33
CA ILE A 470 -5.46 -22.21 -28.32
C ILE A 470 -5.05 -21.23 -29.42
N SER A 471 -4.47 -20.08 -29.03
CA SER A 471 -4.02 -19.06 -29.98
C SER A 471 -2.90 -19.57 -30.89
N VAL A 472 -1.99 -20.42 -30.37
CA VAL A 472 -0.93 -21.08 -31.15
C VAL A 472 -1.51 -22.07 -32.15
N ARG A 473 -2.43 -22.95 -31.74
CA ARG A 473 -3.12 -23.90 -32.65
C ARG A 473 -3.81 -23.15 -33.79
N GLN A 474 -4.55 -22.08 -33.47
CA GLN A 474 -5.22 -21.25 -34.48
C GLN A 474 -4.22 -20.60 -35.44
N ALA A 475 -3.09 -20.10 -34.94
CA ALA A 475 -2.05 -19.50 -35.76
C ALA A 475 -1.35 -20.49 -36.71
N GLN A 476 -1.35 -21.79 -36.40
CA GLN A 476 -0.85 -22.85 -37.29
C GLN A 476 -1.79 -23.14 -38.47
N MET A 477 -3.06 -22.74 -38.40
CA MET A 477 -4.02 -22.92 -39.50
C MET A 477 -3.72 -22.00 -40.71
N PRO A 478 -4.16 -22.35 -41.93
CA PRO A 478 -4.19 -21.41 -43.04
C PRO A 478 -4.97 -20.15 -42.66
N PHE A 479 -4.52 -18.96 -43.10
CA PHE A 479 -5.08 -17.68 -42.61
C PHE A 479 -6.60 -17.56 -42.75
N GLY A 480 -7.17 -18.01 -43.87
CA GLY A 480 -8.63 -18.02 -44.08
C GLY A 480 -9.37 -18.99 -43.16
N ALA A 481 -8.76 -20.16 -42.89
CA ALA A 481 -9.32 -21.15 -41.96
C ALA A 481 -9.26 -20.66 -40.51
N MET A 482 -8.15 -20.02 -40.11
CA MET A 482 -8.04 -19.34 -38.81
C MET A 482 -9.15 -18.30 -38.65
N LEU A 483 -9.39 -17.46 -39.65
CA LEU A 483 -10.42 -16.42 -39.56
C LEU A 483 -11.84 -16.99 -39.52
N ALA A 484 -12.07 -18.14 -40.15
CA ALA A 484 -13.34 -18.87 -40.07
C ALA A 484 -13.53 -19.55 -38.71
N ASP A 485 -12.47 -20.13 -38.15
CA ASP A 485 -12.46 -20.74 -36.82
C ASP A 485 -12.77 -19.69 -35.75
N LEU A 486 -12.06 -18.55 -35.75
CA LEU A 486 -12.24 -17.46 -34.78
C LEU A 486 -13.69 -16.99 -34.66
N ARG A 487 -14.41 -16.86 -35.80
CA ARG A 487 -15.82 -16.46 -35.83
C ARG A 487 -16.76 -17.39 -35.06
N LEU A 488 -16.35 -18.63 -34.86
CA LEU A 488 -17.15 -19.66 -34.22
C LEU A 488 -16.61 -20.00 -32.84
N THR A 489 -15.29 -19.95 -32.62
CA THR A 489 -14.64 -20.51 -31.43
C THR A 489 -14.15 -19.48 -30.43
N ASP A 490 -13.87 -18.24 -30.85
CA ASP A 490 -13.34 -17.18 -29.99
C ASP A 490 -14.39 -16.09 -29.68
N VAL A 491 -14.01 -15.14 -28.83
CA VAL A 491 -14.81 -13.97 -28.41
C VAL A 491 -14.00 -12.67 -28.59
N HIS A 492 -12.95 -12.72 -29.39
CA HIS A 492 -11.99 -11.63 -29.55
C HIS A 492 -11.71 -11.30 -31.01
N PRO A 493 -11.56 -10.00 -31.36
CA PRO A 493 -11.34 -9.62 -32.74
C PRO A 493 -9.93 -9.99 -33.24
N PRO A 494 -9.75 -10.10 -34.57
CA PRO A 494 -8.69 -10.93 -35.14
C PRO A 494 -7.31 -10.25 -35.27
N LEU A 495 -7.11 -9.00 -34.85
CA LEU A 495 -5.83 -8.31 -35.12
C LEU A 495 -4.64 -8.98 -34.45
N HIS A 496 -4.81 -9.44 -33.21
CA HIS A 496 -3.75 -10.15 -32.50
C HIS A 496 -3.47 -11.51 -33.13
N HIS A 497 -4.51 -12.28 -33.46
CA HIS A 497 -4.33 -13.57 -34.14
C HIS A 497 -3.65 -13.41 -35.51
N ALA A 498 -3.96 -12.34 -36.26
CA ALA A 498 -3.26 -12.04 -37.50
C ALA A 498 -1.77 -11.70 -37.28
N ALA A 499 -1.44 -10.92 -36.23
CA ALA A 499 -0.05 -10.63 -35.89
C ALA A 499 0.70 -11.90 -35.44
N LEU A 500 0.05 -12.73 -34.62
CA LEU A 500 0.55 -14.01 -34.15
C LEU A 500 0.78 -14.98 -35.31
N TRP A 501 -0.15 -15.05 -36.26
CA TRP A 501 -0.04 -15.85 -37.48
C TRP A 501 1.24 -15.49 -38.25
N VAL A 502 1.52 -14.19 -38.42
CA VAL A 502 2.76 -13.75 -39.10
C VAL A 502 4.00 -14.22 -38.34
N THR A 503 4.04 -14.04 -37.01
CA THR A 503 5.22 -14.45 -36.22
C THR A 503 5.41 -15.95 -36.20
N VAL A 504 4.33 -16.74 -36.12
CA VAL A 504 4.39 -18.21 -36.15
C VAL A 504 4.88 -18.71 -37.50
N ARG A 505 4.45 -18.10 -38.60
CA ARG A 505 4.91 -18.45 -39.95
C ARG A 505 6.38 -18.11 -40.19
N MET A 506 6.87 -17.04 -39.57
CA MET A 506 8.25 -16.59 -39.75
C MET A 506 9.26 -17.27 -38.82
N PHE A 507 8.87 -17.55 -37.58
CA PHE A 507 9.79 -17.96 -36.51
C PHE A 507 9.41 -19.28 -35.82
N GLY A 508 8.33 -19.94 -36.26
CA GLY A 508 7.83 -21.18 -35.68
C GLY A 508 7.02 -20.97 -34.40
N THR A 509 6.81 -22.04 -33.64
CA THR A 509 5.90 -22.09 -32.49
C THR A 509 6.60 -22.03 -31.13
N SER A 510 7.90 -21.72 -31.09
CA SER A 510 8.60 -21.51 -29.82
C SER A 510 7.89 -20.44 -28.97
N GLU A 511 7.92 -20.58 -27.64
CA GLU A 511 7.29 -19.62 -26.72
C GLU A 511 7.72 -18.17 -26.99
N PHE A 512 9.00 -17.97 -27.31
CA PHE A 512 9.52 -16.66 -27.70
C PHE A 512 8.83 -16.12 -28.97
N ALA A 513 8.71 -16.95 -30.01
CA ALA A 513 8.09 -16.57 -31.28
C ALA A 513 6.61 -16.20 -31.11
N VAL A 514 5.85 -17.00 -30.35
CA VAL A 514 4.41 -16.79 -30.14
C VAL A 514 4.13 -15.59 -29.23
N ARG A 515 5.04 -15.26 -28.30
CA ARG A 515 4.91 -14.08 -27.42
C ARG A 515 5.49 -12.80 -28.04
N LEU A 516 6.20 -12.89 -29.17
CA LEU A 516 6.89 -11.76 -29.80
C LEU A 516 5.96 -10.55 -30.08
N PRO A 517 4.72 -10.70 -30.60
CA PRO A 517 3.83 -9.56 -30.80
C PRO A 517 3.54 -8.79 -29.50
N SER A 518 3.21 -9.52 -28.43
CA SER A 518 2.92 -8.95 -27.11
C SER A 518 4.15 -8.33 -26.47
N LEU A 519 5.31 -8.97 -26.59
CA LEU A 519 6.58 -8.49 -26.06
C LEU A 519 6.96 -7.15 -26.71
N LEU A 520 6.89 -7.08 -28.04
CA LEU A 520 7.19 -5.85 -28.78
C LEU A 520 6.21 -4.73 -28.42
N ALA A 521 4.92 -5.04 -28.30
CA ALA A 521 3.92 -4.06 -27.85
C ALA A 521 4.21 -3.56 -26.43
N GLY A 522 4.66 -4.45 -25.53
CA GLY A 522 4.99 -4.14 -24.15
C GLY A 522 6.22 -3.24 -24.01
N VAL A 523 7.25 -3.50 -24.81
CA VAL A 523 8.43 -2.64 -24.90
C VAL A 523 8.09 -1.29 -25.53
N ALA A 524 7.25 -1.27 -26.57
CA ALA A 524 6.78 -0.04 -27.23
C ALA A 524 5.88 0.82 -26.33
N LEU A 525 5.20 0.23 -25.35
CA LEU A 525 4.36 0.96 -24.39
C LEU A 525 5.18 1.93 -23.52
N VAL A 526 6.45 1.61 -23.22
CA VAL A 526 7.36 2.46 -22.42
C VAL A 526 7.59 3.84 -23.07
N PRO A 527 8.09 3.96 -24.33
CA PRO A 527 8.23 5.25 -25.00
C PRO A 527 6.88 5.92 -25.28
N VAL A 528 5.80 5.16 -25.50
CA VAL A 528 4.46 5.72 -25.70
C VAL A 528 3.95 6.39 -24.42
N LEU A 529 4.15 5.80 -23.24
CA LEU A 529 3.81 6.42 -21.95
C LEU A 529 4.66 7.67 -21.67
N LEU A 530 5.95 7.65 -22.02
CA LEU A 530 6.80 8.84 -21.96
C LEU A 530 6.22 9.98 -22.81
N TRP A 531 5.87 9.66 -24.06
CA TRP A 531 5.29 10.59 -25.02
C TRP A 531 3.94 11.14 -24.56
N THR A 532 3.02 10.27 -24.16
CA THR A 532 1.69 10.64 -23.68
C THR A 532 1.78 11.49 -22.42
N GLY A 533 2.60 11.10 -21.43
CA GLY A 533 2.77 11.85 -20.19
C GLY A 533 3.41 13.23 -20.39
N ARG A 534 4.38 13.35 -21.31
CA ARG A 534 4.99 14.63 -21.70
C ARG A 534 3.99 15.57 -22.34
N ILE A 535 3.15 15.06 -23.23
CA ILE A 535 2.15 15.88 -23.94
C ILE A 535 1.05 16.30 -22.99
N ILE A 536 0.53 15.39 -22.16
CA ILE A 536 -0.62 15.68 -21.31
C ILE A 536 -0.23 16.62 -20.18
N TYR A 537 0.87 16.33 -19.49
CA TYR A 537 1.30 17.04 -18.30
C TYR A 537 2.64 17.74 -18.52
N ASP A 538 3.75 17.02 -18.33
CA ASP A 538 5.09 17.57 -18.32
C ASP A 538 6.15 16.47 -18.45
N ARG A 539 7.39 16.90 -18.67
CA ARG A 539 8.55 16.01 -18.85
C ARG A 539 8.80 15.07 -17.68
N ARG A 540 8.61 15.52 -16.44
CA ARG A 540 8.88 14.70 -15.24
C ARG A 540 7.85 13.59 -15.13
N THR A 541 6.58 13.93 -15.36
CA THR A 541 5.47 12.97 -15.35
C THR A 541 5.66 11.88 -16.41
N GLY A 542 6.08 12.27 -17.63
CA GLY A 542 6.37 11.28 -18.68
C GLY A 542 7.52 10.33 -18.34
N TRP A 543 8.65 10.84 -17.83
CA TRP A 543 9.79 9.97 -17.46
C TRP A 543 9.45 9.04 -16.30
N LEU A 544 8.70 9.52 -15.30
CA LEU A 544 8.26 8.68 -14.21
C LEU A 544 7.29 7.60 -14.71
N ALA A 545 6.30 7.94 -15.54
CA ALA A 545 5.38 6.96 -16.10
C ALA A 545 6.10 5.87 -16.91
N ALA A 546 7.10 6.23 -17.71
CA ALA A 546 7.91 5.29 -18.46
C ALA A 546 8.73 4.37 -17.54
N GLY A 547 9.39 4.93 -16.51
CA GLY A 547 10.16 4.14 -15.54
C GLY A 547 9.29 3.17 -14.72
N LEU A 548 8.09 3.60 -14.31
CA LEU A 548 7.12 2.72 -13.65
C LEU A 548 6.65 1.62 -14.60
N ALA A 549 6.41 1.93 -15.88
CA ALA A 549 5.95 0.96 -16.87
C ALA A 549 6.97 -0.15 -17.19
N THR A 550 8.27 0.15 -17.05
CA THR A 550 9.35 -0.83 -17.20
C THR A 550 9.20 -2.00 -16.22
N ILE A 551 8.75 -1.72 -14.99
CA ILE A 551 8.70 -2.67 -13.85
C ILE A 551 7.27 -2.95 -13.34
N ALA A 552 6.24 -2.39 -13.98
CA ALA A 552 4.87 -2.55 -13.52
C ALA A 552 4.43 -4.01 -13.68
N PRO A 553 4.03 -4.71 -12.60
CA PRO A 553 3.83 -6.16 -12.60
C PRO A 553 2.83 -6.62 -13.67
N PHE A 554 1.68 -5.94 -13.74
CA PHE A 554 0.64 -6.20 -14.74
C PHE A 554 1.12 -5.99 -16.19
N LEU A 555 1.89 -4.91 -16.43
CA LEU A 555 2.39 -4.60 -17.77
C LEU A 555 3.47 -5.61 -18.22
N VAL A 556 4.28 -6.12 -17.29
CA VAL A 556 5.26 -7.17 -17.58
C VAL A 556 4.55 -8.48 -17.89
N TRP A 557 3.62 -8.91 -17.03
CA TRP A 557 2.87 -10.16 -17.17
C TRP A 557 2.21 -10.35 -18.53
N TYR A 558 1.43 -9.36 -18.97
CA TYR A 558 0.74 -9.48 -20.26
C TYR A 558 1.65 -9.22 -21.46
N SER A 559 2.85 -8.69 -21.26
CA SER A 559 3.86 -8.65 -22.34
C SER A 559 4.42 -10.05 -22.63
N GLN A 560 4.19 -11.00 -21.73
CA GLN A 560 4.67 -12.39 -21.78
C GLN A 560 3.54 -13.37 -22.04
N GLU A 561 2.39 -12.89 -22.50
CA GLU A 561 1.27 -13.74 -22.87
C GLU A 561 1.06 -13.62 -24.37
N ALA A 562 0.92 -14.73 -25.09
CA ALA A 562 0.59 -14.77 -26.52
C ALA A 562 -0.87 -14.34 -26.79
N ARG A 563 -1.31 -13.25 -26.15
CA ARG A 563 -2.67 -12.70 -26.14
C ARG A 563 -2.66 -11.19 -26.41
N MET A 564 -3.79 -10.67 -26.86
CA MET A 564 -4.00 -9.29 -27.34
C MET A 564 -3.89 -8.17 -26.31
N TYR A 565 -3.84 -8.48 -25.00
CA TYR A 565 -3.97 -7.48 -23.93
C TYR A 565 -2.92 -6.37 -23.99
N THR A 566 -1.68 -6.69 -24.35
CA THR A 566 -0.62 -5.66 -24.43
C THR A 566 -0.75 -4.77 -25.66
N MET A 567 -1.23 -5.31 -26.78
CA MET A 567 -1.60 -4.49 -27.95
C MET A 567 -2.78 -3.56 -27.62
N PHE A 568 -3.78 -4.07 -26.88
CA PHE A 568 -4.90 -3.26 -26.40
C PHE A 568 -4.41 -2.10 -25.49
N MET A 569 -3.50 -2.37 -24.56
CA MET A 569 -2.86 -1.34 -23.72
C MET A 569 -2.08 -0.30 -24.53
N LEU A 570 -1.30 -0.74 -25.52
CA LEU A 570 -0.53 0.12 -26.42
C LEU A 570 -1.44 1.07 -27.20
N PHE A 571 -2.41 0.53 -27.94
CA PHE A 571 -3.29 1.34 -28.77
C PHE A 571 -4.18 2.27 -27.94
N ALA A 572 -4.60 1.86 -26.74
CA ALA A 572 -5.37 2.72 -25.83
C ALA A 572 -4.54 3.96 -25.45
N THR A 573 -3.27 3.74 -25.12
CA THR A 573 -2.36 4.82 -24.71
C THR A 573 -2.00 5.74 -25.88
N VAL A 574 -1.82 5.19 -27.08
CA VAL A 574 -1.61 5.97 -28.31
C VAL A 574 -2.85 6.82 -28.63
N ALA A 575 -4.05 6.24 -28.58
CA ALA A 575 -5.30 6.94 -28.84
C ALA A 575 -5.49 8.13 -27.90
N VAL A 576 -5.19 7.96 -26.62
CA VAL A 576 -5.24 9.06 -25.63
C VAL A 576 -4.23 10.16 -25.96
N GLY A 577 -2.97 9.83 -26.25
CA GLY A 577 -1.96 10.83 -26.61
C GLY A 577 -2.30 11.56 -27.92
N ALA A 578 -2.82 10.82 -28.91
CA ALA A 578 -3.25 11.36 -30.20
C ALA A 578 -4.46 12.28 -30.05
N GLN A 579 -5.46 11.91 -29.25
CA GLN A 579 -6.61 12.76 -28.93
C GLN A 579 -6.16 14.10 -28.34
N VAL A 580 -5.24 14.07 -27.37
CA VAL A 580 -4.78 15.31 -26.73
C VAL A 580 -4.02 16.18 -27.72
N ARG A 581 -3.23 15.60 -28.64
CA ARG A 581 -2.60 16.34 -29.73
C ARG A 581 -3.60 16.93 -30.70
N ALA A 582 -4.62 16.16 -31.11
CA ALA A 582 -5.69 16.63 -31.98
C ALA A 582 -6.43 17.82 -31.35
N ILE A 583 -6.71 17.78 -30.04
CA ILE A 583 -7.29 18.89 -29.29
C ILE A 583 -6.36 20.10 -29.29
N ARG A 584 -5.06 19.93 -29.03
CA ARG A 584 -4.13 21.06 -28.86
C ARG A 584 -3.64 21.68 -30.18
N ARG A 585 -3.33 20.87 -31.18
CA ARG A 585 -2.69 21.27 -32.44
C ARG A 585 -3.65 21.24 -33.63
N GLY A 586 -4.55 20.26 -33.67
CA GLY A 586 -5.52 20.10 -34.76
C GLY A 586 -4.90 19.78 -36.12
N HIS A 587 -3.71 19.17 -36.16
CA HIS A 587 -3.10 18.74 -37.42
C HIS A 587 -3.75 17.44 -37.91
N ARG A 588 -3.86 17.27 -39.24
CA ARG A 588 -4.46 16.06 -39.85
C ARG A 588 -3.80 14.76 -39.38
N ALA A 589 -2.48 14.76 -39.23
CA ALA A 589 -1.75 13.60 -38.73
C ALA A 589 -2.16 13.18 -37.30
N ASP A 590 -2.56 14.12 -36.44
CA ASP A 590 -3.00 13.80 -35.07
C ASP A 590 -4.38 13.13 -35.09
N TRP A 591 -5.28 13.57 -35.98
CA TRP A 591 -6.59 12.95 -36.19
C TRP A 591 -6.49 11.57 -36.85
N LEU A 592 -5.59 11.40 -37.83
CA LEU A 592 -5.31 10.11 -38.45
C LEU A 592 -4.71 9.12 -37.46
N LEU A 593 -3.76 9.58 -36.63
CA LEU A 593 -3.18 8.74 -35.57
C LEU A 593 -4.25 8.32 -34.55
N TYR A 594 -5.14 9.22 -34.16
CA TYR A 594 -6.27 8.89 -33.28
C TYR A 594 -7.21 7.87 -33.93
N ALA A 595 -7.60 8.08 -35.19
CA ALA A 595 -8.51 7.19 -35.89
C ALA A 595 -7.90 5.79 -36.10
N ALA A 596 -6.64 5.72 -36.55
CA ALA A 596 -5.94 4.46 -36.75
C ALA A 596 -5.73 3.69 -35.45
N SER A 597 -5.31 4.37 -34.36
CA SER A 597 -5.16 3.71 -33.06
C SER A 597 -6.48 3.28 -32.44
N SER A 598 -7.56 4.06 -32.60
CA SER A 598 -8.90 3.68 -32.12
C SER A 598 -9.49 2.51 -32.91
N ALA A 599 -9.27 2.46 -34.23
CA ALA A 599 -9.64 1.31 -35.04
C ALA A 599 -8.83 0.07 -34.62
N ALA A 600 -7.50 0.17 -34.55
CA ALA A 600 -6.65 -0.92 -34.07
C ALA A 600 -7.10 -1.42 -32.68
N LEU A 601 -7.52 -0.51 -31.80
CA LEU A 601 -8.07 -0.86 -30.49
C LEU A 601 -9.32 -1.75 -30.59
N LEU A 602 -10.30 -1.38 -31.43
CA LEU A 602 -11.51 -2.18 -31.66
C LEU A 602 -11.21 -3.54 -32.29
N TRP A 603 -10.19 -3.60 -33.15
CA TRP A 603 -9.73 -4.85 -33.74
C TRP A 603 -8.90 -5.72 -32.78
N THR A 604 -8.53 -5.22 -31.60
CA THR A 604 -7.90 -6.02 -30.52
C THR A 604 -8.87 -6.49 -29.45
N GLN A 605 -9.87 -5.68 -29.09
CA GLN A 605 -10.79 -6.00 -28.00
C GLN A 605 -12.12 -5.25 -28.17
N TYR A 606 -13.27 -5.94 -28.08
CA TYR A 606 -14.59 -5.33 -28.27
C TYR A 606 -14.92 -4.28 -27.20
N PHE A 607 -14.48 -4.50 -25.96
CA PHE A 607 -14.64 -3.55 -24.86
C PHE A 607 -13.88 -2.23 -25.07
N ALA A 608 -13.04 -2.11 -26.11
CA ALA A 608 -12.46 -0.85 -26.58
C ALA A 608 -13.50 0.21 -26.92
N LEU A 609 -14.74 -0.18 -27.20
CA LEU A 609 -15.83 0.77 -27.43
C LEU A 609 -16.03 1.71 -26.22
N LEU A 610 -15.85 1.23 -24.99
CA LEU A 610 -16.04 2.02 -23.77
C LEU A 610 -15.06 3.20 -23.66
N PRO A 611 -13.72 3.01 -23.71
CA PRO A 611 -12.79 4.14 -23.71
C PRO A 611 -12.97 5.03 -24.96
N ILE A 612 -13.27 4.47 -26.14
CA ILE A 612 -13.53 5.28 -27.34
C ILE A 612 -14.74 6.20 -27.13
N LEU A 613 -15.85 5.71 -26.57
CA LEU A 613 -17.02 6.53 -26.27
C LEU A 613 -16.68 7.67 -25.30
N VAL A 614 -15.88 7.42 -24.25
CA VAL A 614 -15.38 8.47 -23.36
C VAL A 614 -14.59 9.53 -24.14
N GLN A 615 -13.74 9.10 -25.07
CA GLN A 615 -12.98 10.00 -25.94
C GLN A 615 -13.90 10.80 -26.88
N GLN A 616 -14.93 10.19 -27.46
CA GLN A 616 -15.90 10.89 -28.33
C GLN A 616 -16.70 11.94 -27.54
N VAL A 617 -17.13 11.61 -26.31
CA VAL A 617 -17.78 12.58 -25.41
C VAL A 617 -16.85 13.74 -25.09
N ALA A 618 -15.57 13.48 -24.85
CA ALA A 618 -14.59 14.54 -24.61
C ALA A 618 -14.42 15.45 -25.83
N PHE A 619 -14.39 14.90 -27.05
CA PHE A 619 -14.39 15.70 -28.28
C PHE A 619 -15.66 16.52 -28.45
N ALA A 620 -16.83 15.94 -28.18
CA ALA A 620 -18.11 16.66 -28.22
C ALA A 620 -18.12 17.87 -27.27
N ILE A 621 -17.66 17.68 -26.03
CA ILE A 621 -17.53 18.75 -25.04
C ILE A 621 -16.60 19.85 -25.55
N VAL A 622 -15.45 19.50 -26.14
CA VAL A 622 -14.51 20.48 -26.70
C VAL A 622 -15.10 21.21 -27.91
N ALA A 623 -15.82 20.50 -28.80
CA ALA A 623 -16.48 21.06 -29.97
C ALA A 623 -17.52 22.10 -29.57
N VAL A 624 -18.39 21.79 -28.61
CA VAL A 624 -19.39 22.74 -28.06
C VAL A 624 -18.71 23.95 -27.43
N GLN A 625 -17.65 23.75 -26.64
CA GLN A 625 -16.91 24.84 -26.00
C GLN A 625 -16.20 25.77 -27.00
N ARG A 626 -15.73 25.25 -28.13
CA ARG A 626 -15.13 26.06 -29.20
C ARG A 626 -16.18 26.71 -30.08
N GLY A 627 -17.31 26.04 -30.31
CA GLY A 627 -18.47 26.57 -31.04
C GLY A 627 -19.05 27.81 -30.37
N ARG A 628 -19.26 27.76 -29.04
CA ARG A 628 -19.68 28.93 -28.24
C ARG A 628 -18.72 30.13 -28.31
N ARG A 629 -17.48 29.91 -28.71
CA ARG A 629 -16.47 30.96 -28.90
C ARG A 629 -16.28 31.37 -30.36
N GLY A 630 -17.08 30.85 -31.29
CA GLY A 630 -16.97 31.15 -32.73
C GLY A 630 -15.86 30.42 -33.49
N HIS A 631 -15.09 29.55 -32.85
CA HIS A 631 -13.89 28.90 -33.43
C HIS A 631 -14.02 27.36 -33.56
N GLY A 632 -15.25 26.81 -33.55
CA GLY A 632 -15.50 25.37 -33.43
C GLY A 632 -15.65 24.57 -34.73
N ARG A 633 -15.93 25.24 -35.87
CA ARG A 633 -16.37 24.54 -37.10
C ARG A 633 -15.34 23.54 -37.63
N ARG A 634 -14.09 23.98 -37.85
CA ARG A 634 -13.01 23.13 -38.37
C ARG A 634 -12.74 21.93 -37.47
N PHE A 635 -12.65 22.17 -36.15
CA PHE A 635 -12.45 21.10 -35.17
C PHE A 635 -13.58 20.06 -35.20
N THR A 636 -14.82 20.51 -35.37
CA THR A 636 -15.99 19.62 -35.46
C THR A 636 -15.97 18.79 -36.73
N VAL A 637 -15.59 19.37 -37.88
CA VAL A 637 -15.42 18.64 -39.14
C VAL A 637 -14.31 17.60 -39.02
N ASP A 638 -13.15 17.97 -38.50
CA ASP A 638 -12.03 17.04 -38.32
C ASP A 638 -12.39 15.90 -37.34
N TRP A 639 -13.13 16.21 -36.28
CA TRP A 639 -13.66 15.22 -35.34
C TRP A 639 -14.64 14.26 -36.01
N ILE A 640 -15.66 14.75 -36.72
CA ILE A 640 -16.65 13.93 -37.43
C ILE A 640 -15.95 13.07 -38.48
N ALA A 641 -15.00 13.64 -39.24
CA ALA A 641 -14.22 12.89 -40.22
C ALA A 641 -13.41 11.77 -39.55
N SER A 642 -12.75 12.04 -38.41
CA SER A 642 -12.02 11.02 -37.66
C SER A 642 -12.94 9.91 -37.13
N ALA A 643 -14.12 10.26 -36.63
CA ALA A 643 -15.11 9.29 -36.17
C ALA A 643 -15.65 8.45 -37.34
N GLY A 644 -15.90 9.06 -38.50
CA GLY A 644 -16.26 8.37 -39.73
C GLY A 644 -15.19 7.37 -40.18
N ILE A 645 -13.91 7.72 -40.09
CA ILE A 645 -12.79 6.81 -40.38
C ILE A 645 -12.79 5.63 -39.39
N VAL A 646 -12.96 5.87 -38.09
CA VAL A 646 -13.03 4.79 -37.08
C VAL A 646 -14.17 3.83 -37.39
N VAL A 647 -15.36 4.35 -37.70
CA VAL A 647 -16.53 3.53 -38.07
C VAL A 647 -16.28 2.75 -39.35
N ALA A 648 -15.74 3.39 -40.38
CA ALA A 648 -15.43 2.73 -41.65
C ALA A 648 -14.42 1.58 -41.48
N LEU A 649 -13.40 1.78 -40.65
CA LEU A 649 -12.39 0.75 -40.35
C LEU A 649 -12.92 -0.34 -39.40
N ALA A 650 -13.91 -0.04 -38.56
CA ALA A 650 -14.53 -1.02 -37.66
C ALA A 650 -15.68 -1.81 -38.33
N LEU A 651 -16.25 -1.31 -39.44
CA LEU A 651 -17.37 -1.95 -40.14
C LEU A 651 -17.13 -3.43 -40.49
N PRO A 652 -15.94 -3.85 -40.98
CA PRO A 652 -15.68 -5.25 -41.29
C PRO A 652 -15.63 -6.19 -40.06
N VAL A 653 -15.52 -5.63 -38.85
CA VAL A 653 -15.54 -6.40 -37.60
C VAL A 653 -16.97 -6.79 -37.20
N LEU A 654 -17.98 -6.03 -37.62
CA LEU A 654 -19.37 -6.27 -37.18
C LEU A 654 -19.91 -7.66 -37.55
N PRO A 655 -19.69 -8.20 -38.76
CA PRO A 655 -20.10 -9.56 -39.08
C PRO A 655 -19.38 -10.61 -38.21
N ILE A 656 -18.08 -10.41 -37.95
CA ILE A 656 -17.29 -11.31 -37.09
C ILE A 656 -17.86 -11.30 -35.66
N LEU A 657 -18.07 -10.10 -35.09
CA LEU A 657 -18.68 -9.94 -33.77
C LEU A 657 -20.07 -10.57 -33.69
N HIS A 658 -20.88 -10.45 -34.75
CA HIS A 658 -22.19 -11.07 -34.80
C HIS A 658 -22.10 -12.60 -34.76
N ASP A 659 -21.24 -13.19 -35.59
CA ASP A 659 -21.03 -14.63 -35.65
C ASP A 659 -20.51 -15.17 -34.30
N GLU A 660 -19.50 -14.51 -33.71
CA GLU A 660 -18.95 -14.86 -32.39
C GLU A 660 -20.00 -14.75 -31.28
N PHE A 661 -20.83 -13.70 -31.32
CA PHE A 661 -21.89 -13.49 -30.34
C PHE A 661 -22.98 -14.58 -30.43
N VAL A 662 -23.38 -14.96 -31.63
CA VAL A 662 -24.34 -16.06 -31.86
C VAL A 662 -23.74 -17.39 -31.38
N ALA A 663 -22.47 -17.66 -31.72
CA ALA A 663 -21.79 -18.87 -31.27
C ALA A 663 -21.63 -18.92 -29.74
N TYR A 664 -21.29 -17.79 -29.11
CA TYR A 664 -21.16 -17.67 -27.67
C TYR A 664 -22.49 -17.87 -26.94
N THR A 665 -23.59 -17.31 -27.46
CA THR A 665 -24.92 -17.46 -26.86
C THR A 665 -25.55 -18.84 -27.09
N GLY A 666 -25.14 -19.54 -28.15
CA GLY A 666 -25.56 -20.91 -28.44
C GLY A 666 -24.86 -22.00 -27.62
N ARG A 667 -23.77 -21.68 -26.92
CA ARG A 667 -23.06 -22.60 -26.01
C ARG A 667 -23.74 -22.64 -24.64
N SER A 668 -23.99 -23.84 -24.11
CA SER A 668 -24.28 -24.02 -22.68
C SER A 668 -23.07 -23.52 -21.87
N SER A 669 -23.33 -22.79 -20.80
CA SER A 669 -22.44 -21.94 -19.98
C SER A 669 -21.22 -22.60 -19.30
N GLY A 670 -20.63 -23.65 -19.87
CA GLY A 670 -19.62 -24.49 -19.21
C GLY A 670 -18.18 -24.31 -19.66
N LEU A 671 -17.82 -23.30 -20.45
CA LEU A 671 -16.47 -23.20 -21.03
C LEU A 671 -15.80 -21.88 -20.64
N VAL A 672 -14.79 -22.04 -19.77
CA VAL A 672 -13.83 -21.07 -19.22
C VAL A 672 -14.34 -20.30 -17.98
N PRO A 673 -13.98 -20.75 -16.76
CA PRO A 673 -14.19 -19.98 -15.55
C PRO A 673 -13.54 -18.59 -15.66
N GLY A 674 -14.30 -17.53 -15.35
CA GLY A 674 -13.72 -16.21 -15.14
C GLY A 674 -12.75 -16.25 -13.96
N GLN A 675 -11.47 -15.96 -14.18
CA GLN A 675 -10.43 -15.99 -13.13
C GLN A 675 -10.46 -14.74 -12.22
N ALA A 676 -11.60 -14.07 -12.14
CA ALA A 676 -11.80 -12.89 -11.31
C ALA A 676 -11.80 -13.29 -9.83
N GLY A 677 -10.63 -13.25 -9.20
CA GLY A 677 -10.42 -13.13 -7.75
C GLY A 677 -11.39 -13.95 -6.93
N ALA A 678 -11.32 -15.27 -7.13
CA ALA A 678 -12.28 -16.23 -6.62
C ALA A 678 -12.57 -15.99 -5.13
N ALA A 679 -11.57 -15.68 -4.31
CA ALA A 679 -11.75 -15.42 -2.88
C ALA A 679 -12.49 -14.10 -2.54
N THR A 680 -12.31 -13.01 -3.30
CA THR A 680 -12.94 -11.69 -2.98
C THR A 680 -14.31 -11.49 -3.64
N SER A 681 -14.64 -12.32 -4.62
CA SER A 681 -15.92 -12.31 -5.33
C SER A 681 -16.87 -13.44 -4.91
N ALA A 682 -16.45 -14.35 -4.01
CA ALA A 682 -17.20 -15.55 -3.62
C ALA A 682 -18.21 -15.38 -2.46
N ILE A 683 -18.35 -14.22 -1.82
CA ILE A 683 -19.37 -14.07 -0.76
C ILE A 683 -20.75 -13.87 -1.40
N GLY A 684 -21.50 -14.96 -1.59
CA GLY A 684 -22.95 -14.94 -1.87
C GLY A 684 -23.38 -14.83 -3.35
N GLY A 685 -22.53 -15.22 -4.30
CA GLY A 685 -22.90 -15.32 -5.73
C GLY A 685 -23.00 -14.00 -6.52
N ALA A 686 -22.91 -12.84 -5.85
CA ALA A 686 -22.88 -11.51 -6.49
C ALA A 686 -21.47 -10.90 -6.53
N ILE A 687 -21.15 -10.15 -7.58
CA ILE A 687 -19.87 -9.40 -7.65
C ILE A 687 -19.86 -8.35 -6.55
N SER A 688 -18.95 -8.51 -5.60
CA SER A 688 -18.75 -7.55 -4.53
C SER A 688 -18.19 -6.22 -5.06
N ILE A 689 -18.60 -5.09 -4.48
CA ILE A 689 -17.95 -3.78 -4.71
C ILE A 689 -16.45 -3.83 -4.37
N TYR A 690 -16.03 -4.75 -3.49
CA TYR A 690 -14.62 -4.99 -3.17
C TYR A 690 -13.84 -5.54 -4.37
N ALA A 691 -14.49 -6.24 -5.31
CA ALA A 691 -13.86 -6.71 -6.53
C ALA A 691 -13.40 -5.54 -7.42
N VAL A 692 -14.08 -4.39 -7.38
CA VAL A 692 -13.64 -3.17 -8.10
C VAL A 692 -12.31 -2.66 -7.53
N GLY A 693 -12.19 -2.62 -6.19
CA GLY A 693 -10.95 -2.24 -5.51
C GLY A 693 -9.82 -3.23 -5.76
N ALA A 694 -10.11 -4.53 -5.70
CA ALA A 694 -9.15 -5.59 -5.97
C ALA A 694 -8.61 -5.52 -7.40
N ASN A 695 -9.47 -5.37 -8.42
CA ASN A 695 -9.03 -5.25 -9.81
C ASN A 695 -8.19 -3.98 -10.07
N LEU A 696 -8.47 -2.86 -9.39
CA LEU A 696 -7.62 -1.66 -9.50
C LEU A 696 -6.23 -1.88 -8.90
N ILE A 697 -6.16 -2.57 -7.77
CA ILE A 697 -4.89 -2.93 -7.13
C ILE A 697 -4.12 -3.90 -8.01
N TRP A 698 -4.76 -4.94 -8.53
CA TRP A 698 -4.19 -5.88 -9.48
C TRP A 698 -3.61 -5.20 -10.71
N GLY A 699 -4.33 -4.22 -11.26
CA GLY A 699 -3.88 -3.47 -12.42
C GLY A 699 -2.58 -2.73 -12.18
N VAL A 700 -2.30 -2.31 -10.93
CA VAL A 700 -1.11 -1.51 -10.61
C VAL A 700 0.00 -2.35 -9.98
N TRP A 701 -0.31 -3.19 -8.99
CA TRP A 701 0.66 -3.94 -8.19
C TRP A 701 0.79 -5.42 -8.58
N GLY A 702 -0.09 -5.95 -9.43
CA GLY A 702 0.02 -7.33 -9.91
C GLY A 702 -0.88 -8.34 -9.22
N TYR A 703 -0.74 -9.60 -9.62
CA TYR A 703 -1.44 -10.73 -9.03
C TYR A 703 -0.58 -11.34 -7.93
N HIS A 704 -1.17 -11.51 -6.75
CA HIS A 704 -0.52 -12.07 -5.56
C HIS A 704 -1.39 -13.18 -4.96
N ALA A 705 -0.82 -13.93 -4.03
CA ALA A 705 -1.57 -14.91 -3.24
C ALA A 705 -2.84 -14.28 -2.61
N ASP A 706 -3.91 -15.07 -2.46
CA ASP A 706 -5.22 -14.56 -2.03
C ASP A 706 -5.16 -13.82 -0.69
N GLY A 707 -4.39 -14.33 0.28
CA GLY A 707 -4.17 -13.67 1.57
C GLY A 707 -3.55 -12.29 1.44
N THR A 708 -2.50 -12.15 0.62
CA THR A 708 -1.87 -10.86 0.30
C THR A 708 -2.85 -9.92 -0.38
N MET A 709 -3.66 -10.44 -1.29
CA MET A 709 -4.63 -9.63 -2.03
C MET A 709 -5.74 -9.08 -1.16
N VAL A 710 -6.26 -9.87 -0.21
CA VAL A 710 -7.25 -9.42 0.77
C VAL A 710 -6.68 -8.25 1.59
N GLN A 711 -5.43 -8.36 2.03
CA GLN A 711 -4.76 -7.33 2.83
C GLN A 711 -4.48 -6.05 2.00
N LEU A 712 -4.03 -6.16 0.76
CA LEU A 712 -3.86 -5.00 -0.12
C LEU A 712 -5.20 -4.31 -0.41
N THR A 713 -6.26 -5.08 -0.65
CA THR A 713 -7.61 -4.57 -0.93
C THR A 713 -8.21 -3.87 0.28
N ALA A 714 -7.81 -4.24 1.50
CA ALA A 714 -8.23 -3.55 2.73
C ALA A 714 -7.79 -2.07 2.79
N PHE A 715 -6.77 -1.66 2.00
CA PHE A 715 -6.33 -0.26 1.89
C PHE A 715 -7.18 0.60 0.94
N TRP A 716 -8.30 0.08 0.40
CA TRP A 716 -9.18 0.83 -0.51
C TRP A 716 -9.64 2.21 0.03
N PRO A 717 -9.84 2.47 1.34
CA PRO A 717 -10.20 3.82 1.80
C PRO A 717 -9.07 4.83 1.58
N LEU A 718 -7.80 4.40 1.66
CA LEU A 718 -6.66 5.25 1.34
C LEU A 718 -6.57 5.52 -0.16
N LEU A 719 -6.86 4.52 -0.99
CA LEU A 719 -6.97 4.70 -2.45
C LEU A 719 -8.10 5.67 -2.82
N MET A 720 -9.24 5.58 -2.12
CA MET A 720 -10.36 6.52 -2.24
C MET A 720 -9.93 7.94 -1.84
N LEU A 721 -9.23 8.11 -0.72
CA LEU A 721 -8.71 9.41 -0.29
C LEU A 721 -7.66 9.97 -1.26
N ALA A 722 -6.83 9.12 -1.87
CA ALA A 722 -5.89 9.53 -2.91
C ALA A 722 -6.62 9.97 -4.20
N ALA A 723 -7.66 9.25 -4.61
CA ALA A 723 -8.52 9.63 -5.74
C ALA A 723 -9.27 10.95 -5.48
N LEU A 724 -9.83 11.13 -4.28
CA LEU A 724 -10.46 12.38 -3.86
C LEU A 724 -9.46 13.53 -3.76
N ALA A 725 -8.22 13.27 -3.33
CA ALA A 725 -7.15 14.28 -3.32
C ALA A 725 -6.72 14.69 -4.73
N LEU A 726 -6.70 13.76 -5.69
CA LEU A 726 -6.47 14.03 -7.11
C LEU A 726 -7.57 14.91 -7.71
N LEU A 727 -8.83 14.60 -7.39
CA LEU A 727 -9.99 15.39 -7.84
C LEU A 727 -10.06 16.75 -7.14
N GLY A 728 -9.67 16.83 -5.87
CA GLY A 728 -9.78 18.01 -5.01
C GLY A 728 -8.66 19.04 -5.17
N ARG A 729 -7.47 18.66 -5.66
CA ARG A 729 -6.33 19.59 -5.80
C ARG A 729 -6.10 20.16 -7.21
N GLY A 730 -7.03 19.93 -8.13
CA GLY A 730 -7.08 20.65 -9.39
C GLY A 730 -7.97 19.96 -10.40
N ARG A 731 -9.09 20.60 -10.75
CA ARG A 731 -9.96 20.23 -11.88
C ARG A 731 -9.25 20.42 -13.21
N SER A 732 -8.15 19.70 -13.43
CA SER A 732 -7.44 19.67 -14.70
C SER A 732 -8.27 18.83 -15.67
N ARG A 733 -8.73 19.44 -16.77
CA ARG A 733 -9.52 18.74 -17.80
C ARG A 733 -8.84 17.45 -18.29
N PRO A 734 -7.50 17.42 -18.49
CA PRO A 734 -6.83 16.17 -18.84
C PRO A 734 -6.91 15.11 -17.74
N THR A 735 -6.78 15.48 -16.46
CA THR A 735 -6.92 14.54 -15.34
C THR A 735 -8.33 13.97 -15.25
N MET A 736 -9.36 14.80 -15.51
CA MET A 736 -10.75 14.32 -15.58
C MET A 736 -10.95 13.32 -16.72
N LEU A 737 -10.40 13.60 -17.91
CA LEU A 737 -10.44 12.68 -19.05
C LEU A 737 -9.77 11.34 -18.71
N LEU A 738 -8.54 11.36 -18.20
CA LEU A 738 -7.83 10.14 -17.84
C LEU A 738 -8.54 9.37 -16.72
N SER A 739 -9.12 10.08 -15.74
CA SER A 739 -9.91 9.43 -14.67
C SER A 739 -11.17 8.78 -15.23
N ALA A 740 -11.87 9.45 -16.16
CA ALA A 740 -13.03 8.88 -16.84
C ALA A 740 -12.67 7.64 -17.67
N LEU A 741 -11.51 7.64 -18.33
CA LEU A 741 -11.01 6.49 -19.10
C LEU A 741 -10.66 5.28 -18.24
N VAL A 742 -10.44 5.47 -16.94
CA VAL A 742 -10.25 4.36 -15.98
C VAL A 742 -11.58 3.96 -15.36
N VAL A 743 -12.34 4.93 -14.84
CA VAL A 743 -13.54 4.70 -14.04
C VAL A 743 -14.72 4.24 -14.88
N VAL A 744 -14.94 4.81 -16.07
CA VAL A 744 -16.13 4.48 -16.89
C VAL A 744 -16.08 3.05 -17.42
N PRO A 745 -14.99 2.57 -18.04
CA PRO A 745 -14.94 1.17 -18.48
C PRO A 745 -15.08 0.19 -17.31
N LEU A 746 -14.41 0.47 -16.19
CA LEU A 746 -14.49 -0.34 -14.97
C LEU A 746 -15.92 -0.39 -14.42
N ALA A 747 -16.60 0.76 -14.31
CA ALA A 747 -17.97 0.82 -13.81
C ALA A 747 -18.97 0.16 -14.77
N ALA A 748 -18.81 0.35 -16.08
CA ALA A 748 -19.65 -0.29 -17.09
C ALA A 748 -19.51 -1.81 -17.06
N LEU A 749 -18.28 -2.32 -16.99
CA LEU A 749 -18.04 -3.76 -16.88
C LEU A 749 -18.45 -4.33 -15.53
N PHE A 750 -18.41 -3.55 -14.44
CA PHE A 750 -18.97 -3.98 -13.16
C PHE A 750 -20.49 -4.18 -13.25
N VAL A 751 -21.20 -3.28 -13.94
CA VAL A 751 -22.64 -3.40 -14.18
C VAL A 751 -22.97 -4.60 -15.07
N VAL A 752 -22.19 -4.82 -16.14
CA VAL A 752 -22.34 -6.00 -17.00
C VAL A 752 -22.02 -7.28 -16.21
N GLY A 753 -20.98 -7.24 -15.38
CA GLY A 753 -20.56 -8.31 -14.49
C GLY A 753 -21.63 -8.75 -13.52
N ALA A 754 -22.46 -7.81 -13.03
CA ALA A 754 -23.58 -8.13 -12.16
C ALA A 754 -24.64 -9.02 -12.84
N GLN A 755 -24.67 -9.05 -14.18
CA GLN A 755 -25.55 -9.93 -14.98
C GLN A 755 -24.84 -11.20 -15.45
N LYS A 756 -23.58 -11.08 -15.88
CA LYS A 756 -22.72 -12.20 -16.28
C LYS A 756 -21.34 -12.04 -15.64
N ARG A 757 -21.09 -12.81 -14.57
CA ARG A 757 -19.90 -12.68 -13.73
C ARG A 757 -18.60 -12.79 -14.52
N ASP A 758 -18.57 -13.69 -15.50
CA ASP A 758 -17.37 -13.97 -16.30
C ASP A 758 -16.92 -12.79 -17.16
N LEU A 759 -17.78 -11.78 -17.37
CA LEU A 759 -17.44 -10.58 -18.16
C LEU A 759 -16.80 -9.46 -17.32
N PHE A 760 -16.69 -9.61 -16.00
CA PHE A 760 -16.02 -8.62 -15.14
C PHE A 760 -14.66 -9.13 -14.68
N GLU A 761 -13.69 -8.96 -15.57
CA GLU A 761 -12.30 -9.29 -15.30
C GLU A 761 -11.35 -8.19 -15.77
N LEU A 762 -10.31 -7.92 -14.98
CA LEU A 762 -9.30 -6.89 -15.26
C LEU A 762 -8.72 -6.95 -16.67
N ARG A 763 -8.57 -8.16 -17.24
CA ARG A 763 -8.03 -8.36 -18.59
C ARG A 763 -8.86 -7.69 -19.67
N TYR A 764 -10.18 -7.57 -19.48
CA TYR A 764 -11.11 -6.92 -20.44
C TYR A 764 -11.05 -5.40 -20.45
N PHE A 765 -10.57 -4.77 -19.38
CA PHE A 765 -10.32 -3.33 -19.32
C PHE A 765 -8.86 -2.97 -19.06
N SER A 766 -7.95 -3.88 -19.41
CA SER A 766 -6.50 -3.71 -19.28
C SER A 766 -5.99 -2.43 -19.95
N GLY A 767 -6.65 -1.92 -21.01
CA GLY A 767 -6.38 -0.61 -21.61
C GLY A 767 -6.41 0.59 -20.63
N ALA A 768 -7.09 0.46 -19.48
CA ALA A 768 -7.10 1.47 -18.42
C ALA A 768 -5.84 1.45 -17.54
N VAL A 769 -5.11 0.33 -17.48
CA VAL A 769 -3.93 0.14 -16.62
C VAL A 769 -2.79 1.13 -16.93
N PRO A 770 -2.30 1.29 -18.19
CA PRO A 770 -1.27 2.28 -18.47
C PRO A 770 -1.72 3.71 -18.18
N ILE A 771 -3.02 3.99 -18.28
CA ILE A 771 -3.60 5.29 -17.91
C ILE A 771 -3.56 5.49 -16.39
N ALA A 772 -3.85 4.44 -15.61
CA ALA A 772 -3.72 4.45 -14.15
C ALA A 772 -2.26 4.66 -13.71
N VAL A 773 -1.29 3.99 -14.36
CA VAL A 773 0.14 4.21 -14.11
C VAL A 773 0.54 5.67 -14.42
N LEU A 774 0.01 6.24 -15.50
CA LEU A 774 0.24 7.65 -15.82
C LEU A 774 -0.37 8.61 -14.78
N LEU A 775 -1.57 8.30 -14.26
CA LEU A 775 -2.21 9.06 -13.18
C LEU A 775 -1.41 8.96 -11.87
N LEU A 776 -0.84 7.79 -11.58
CA LEU A 776 0.01 7.56 -10.41
C LEU A 776 1.33 8.34 -10.51
N ALA A 777 1.96 8.33 -11.69
CA ALA A 777 3.11 9.18 -11.97
C ALA A 777 2.75 10.68 -11.80
N ARG A 778 1.56 11.09 -12.25
CA ARG A 778 1.08 12.47 -12.07
C ARG A 778 0.84 12.81 -10.60
N PHE A 779 0.28 11.88 -9.82
CA PHE A 779 0.07 12.06 -8.39
C PHE A 779 1.41 12.32 -7.67
N ALA A 780 2.41 11.48 -7.95
CA ALA A 780 3.74 11.62 -7.39
C ALA A 780 4.39 12.96 -7.75
N THR A 781 4.27 13.41 -9.01
CA THR A 781 4.86 14.69 -9.45
C THR A 781 4.12 15.93 -8.92
N VAL A 782 2.82 15.84 -8.65
CA VAL A 782 2.03 16.95 -8.10
C VAL A 782 2.23 17.12 -6.60
N ILE A 783 2.28 16.02 -5.85
CA ILE A 783 2.43 16.07 -4.38
C ILE A 783 3.85 16.48 -4.00
N ALA A 784 4.84 15.99 -4.76
CA ALA A 784 6.23 16.28 -4.49
C ALA A 784 6.61 17.72 -4.90
N ARG A 785 6.46 18.66 -3.96
CA ARG A 785 6.89 20.05 -4.15
C ARG A 785 8.42 20.20 -4.26
N ALA A 786 9.18 19.26 -3.70
CA ALA A 786 10.64 19.25 -3.75
C ALA A 786 11.17 18.10 -4.63
N ARG A 787 12.31 18.31 -5.31
CA ARG A 787 12.95 17.26 -6.12
C ARG A 787 13.26 15.99 -5.31
N ARG A 788 13.62 16.13 -4.03
CA ARG A 788 13.95 14.99 -3.16
C ARG A 788 12.72 14.20 -2.74
N THR A 789 11.61 14.85 -2.42
CA THR A 789 10.34 14.16 -2.15
C THR A 789 9.83 13.45 -3.40
N LEU A 790 10.10 14.01 -4.58
CA LEU A 790 9.77 13.36 -5.85
C LEU A 790 10.62 12.11 -6.04
N ILE A 791 11.94 12.20 -5.85
CA ILE A 791 12.85 11.06 -5.99
C ILE A 791 12.49 9.98 -4.96
N ALA A 792 12.38 10.32 -3.67
CA ALA A 792 12.04 9.36 -2.62
C ALA A 792 10.66 8.73 -2.83
N GLY A 793 9.64 9.52 -3.19
CA GLY A 793 8.31 8.99 -3.50
C GLY A 793 8.29 8.12 -4.76
N SER A 794 9.05 8.49 -5.79
CA SER A 794 9.20 7.69 -7.02
C SER A 794 9.95 6.40 -6.76
N MET A 795 11.01 6.43 -5.94
CA MET A 795 11.77 5.25 -5.56
C MET A 795 10.94 4.33 -4.69
N LEU A 796 10.21 4.84 -3.70
CA LEU A 796 9.27 4.03 -2.91
C LEU A 796 8.25 3.36 -3.84
N LEU A 797 7.61 4.14 -4.71
CA LEU A 797 6.62 3.60 -5.63
C LEU A 797 7.23 2.52 -6.54
N ALA A 798 8.39 2.81 -7.14
CA ALA A 798 9.11 1.84 -7.96
C ALA A 798 9.49 0.58 -7.16
N SER A 799 9.94 0.71 -5.92
CA SER A 799 10.23 -0.42 -5.04
C SER A 799 8.99 -1.26 -4.77
N THR A 800 7.81 -0.64 -4.51
CA THR A 800 6.57 -1.42 -4.31
C THR A 800 6.15 -2.18 -5.58
N LEU A 801 6.33 -1.58 -6.76
CA LEU A 801 6.08 -2.26 -8.04
C LEU A 801 7.09 -3.38 -8.28
N ALA A 802 8.37 -3.16 -7.96
CA ALA A 802 9.41 -4.17 -8.12
C ALA A 802 9.18 -5.36 -7.18
N VAL A 803 8.82 -5.12 -5.91
CA VAL A 803 8.46 -6.19 -4.98
C VAL A 803 7.21 -6.92 -5.47
N GLY A 804 6.18 -6.19 -5.93
CA GLY A 804 5.00 -6.81 -6.53
C GLY A 804 5.33 -7.65 -7.76
N LEU A 805 6.27 -7.20 -8.60
CA LEU A 805 6.70 -7.95 -9.79
C LEU A 805 7.41 -9.24 -9.39
N VAL A 806 8.32 -9.17 -8.41
CA VAL A 806 9.04 -10.34 -7.90
C VAL A 806 8.07 -11.35 -7.29
N ASP A 807 7.15 -10.89 -6.43
CA ASP A 807 6.14 -11.78 -5.85
C ASP A 807 5.25 -12.41 -6.94
N GLN A 808 4.72 -11.61 -7.86
CA GLN A 808 3.85 -12.10 -8.93
C GLN A 808 4.52 -13.20 -9.78
N GLN A 809 5.83 -13.09 -10.02
CA GLN A 809 6.58 -14.01 -10.88
C GLN A 809 7.12 -15.25 -10.15
N LEU A 810 7.44 -15.14 -8.85
CA LEU A 810 8.14 -16.20 -8.12
C LEU A 810 7.30 -16.88 -7.03
N ASN A 811 6.20 -16.28 -6.59
CA ASN A 811 5.36 -16.83 -5.55
C ASN A 811 4.46 -17.93 -6.12
N GLY A 812 4.78 -19.20 -5.84
CA GLY A 812 3.99 -20.35 -6.27
C GLY A 812 2.57 -20.41 -5.69
N ALA A 813 2.26 -19.62 -4.66
CA ALA A 813 0.90 -19.46 -4.14
C ALA A 813 0.08 -18.41 -4.91
N ASN A 814 0.64 -17.80 -5.95
CA ASN A 814 -0.11 -16.95 -6.87
C ASN A 814 -1.15 -17.83 -7.61
N PRO A 815 -2.47 -17.56 -7.48
CA PRO A 815 -3.52 -18.40 -8.05
C PRO A 815 -3.60 -18.37 -9.58
N ARG A 816 -2.73 -17.60 -10.23
CA ARG A 816 -2.64 -17.48 -11.70
C ARG A 816 -1.38 -18.10 -12.30
N LEU A 817 -0.53 -18.71 -11.48
CA LEU A 817 0.72 -19.32 -11.92
C LEU A 817 0.57 -20.85 -11.95
N TYR A 818 0.29 -21.41 -13.14
CA TYR A 818 0.15 -22.86 -13.31
C TYR A 818 1.38 -23.39 -14.04
N ASP A 819 1.95 -24.47 -13.53
CA ASP A 819 3.14 -25.11 -14.09
C ASP A 819 2.75 -26.38 -14.86
N PHE A 820 2.01 -26.21 -15.96
CA PHE A 820 1.62 -27.31 -16.85
C PHE A 820 2.83 -27.93 -17.57
N GLU A 821 3.75 -27.08 -18.04
CA GLU A 821 5.00 -27.50 -18.68
C GLU A 821 5.81 -28.41 -17.75
N GLY A 822 6.05 -27.98 -16.51
CA GLY A 822 6.81 -28.76 -15.53
C GLY A 822 6.12 -30.06 -15.12
N ALA A 823 4.79 -30.09 -15.09
CA ALA A 823 4.02 -31.31 -14.84
C ALA A 823 4.13 -32.30 -16.00
N LEU A 824 3.91 -31.84 -17.24
CA LEU A 824 3.97 -32.70 -18.44
C LEU A 824 5.39 -33.19 -18.72
N ALA A 825 6.41 -32.36 -18.53
CA ALA A 825 7.82 -32.74 -18.64
C ALA A 825 8.29 -33.67 -17.51
N GLU A 826 7.50 -33.83 -16.44
CA GLU A 826 7.75 -34.83 -15.40
C GLU A 826 7.12 -36.17 -15.79
N VAL A 827 5.89 -36.17 -16.30
CA VAL A 827 5.21 -37.36 -16.84
C VAL A 827 6.04 -37.99 -17.96
N ASP A 828 6.42 -37.19 -18.97
CA ASP A 828 7.17 -37.65 -20.15
C ASP A 828 8.53 -38.28 -19.78
N ARG A 829 9.19 -37.76 -18.74
CA ARG A 829 10.51 -38.24 -18.31
C ARG A 829 10.47 -39.55 -17.55
N ILE A 830 9.36 -39.85 -16.86
CA ILE A 830 9.26 -40.99 -15.95
C ILE A 830 9.02 -42.28 -16.73
N ASP A 831 8.09 -42.30 -17.68
CA ASP A 831 7.64 -43.55 -18.29
C ASP A 831 8.19 -43.82 -19.69
N GLY A 832 8.66 -42.82 -20.42
CA GLY A 832 8.89 -42.95 -21.85
C GLY A 832 7.57 -43.09 -22.62
N THR A 833 7.55 -42.66 -23.88
CA THR A 833 6.32 -42.29 -24.60
C THR A 833 5.40 -43.43 -25.02
N ASP A 834 5.84 -44.69 -24.97
CA ASP A 834 5.20 -45.73 -25.78
C ASP A 834 4.05 -46.49 -25.09
N ASP A 835 3.96 -46.49 -23.75
CA ASP A 835 2.96 -47.30 -23.00
C ASP A 835 2.17 -46.53 -21.90
N ALA A 836 2.45 -45.24 -21.68
CA ALA A 836 1.81 -44.44 -20.63
C ALA A 836 0.60 -43.64 -21.15
N VAL A 837 -0.48 -43.59 -20.36
CA VAL A 837 -1.71 -42.86 -20.70
C VAL A 837 -1.98 -41.74 -19.71
N LEU A 838 -2.21 -40.51 -20.21
CA LEU A 838 -2.54 -39.34 -19.40
C LEU A 838 -4.02 -38.96 -19.54
N LEU A 839 -4.78 -39.19 -18.48
CA LEU A 839 -6.11 -38.63 -18.31
C LEU A 839 -6.02 -37.19 -17.80
N TYR A 840 -6.79 -36.26 -18.38
CA TYR A 840 -6.76 -34.87 -17.95
C TYR A 840 -8.15 -34.26 -17.72
N GLU A 841 -8.21 -33.39 -16.72
CA GLU A 841 -9.37 -32.56 -16.38
C GLU A 841 -8.90 -31.14 -16.07
N PRO A 842 -9.54 -30.09 -16.61
CA PRO A 842 -10.70 -30.11 -17.49
C PRO A 842 -10.35 -30.33 -18.96
N THR A 843 -11.36 -30.66 -19.77
CA THR A 843 -11.20 -31.04 -21.18
C THR A 843 -10.52 -29.96 -22.05
N TYR A 844 -10.53 -28.70 -21.62
CA TYR A 844 -9.84 -27.62 -22.35
C TYR A 844 -8.31 -27.63 -22.20
N LEU A 845 -7.74 -28.52 -21.37
CA LEU A 845 -6.28 -28.67 -21.28
C LEU A 845 -5.65 -29.32 -22.53
N GLY A 846 -6.45 -29.92 -23.41
CA GLY A 846 -5.97 -30.62 -24.60
C GLY A 846 -4.98 -29.79 -25.43
N ASP A 847 -5.29 -28.52 -25.72
CA ASP A 847 -4.38 -27.65 -26.50
C ASP A 847 -3.01 -27.43 -25.82
N VAL A 848 -2.96 -27.39 -24.49
CA VAL A 848 -1.71 -27.24 -23.72
C VAL A 848 -0.90 -28.54 -23.77
N ILE A 849 -1.60 -29.67 -23.64
CA ILE A 849 -1.00 -31.00 -23.67
C ILE A 849 -0.43 -31.28 -25.06
N ASP A 850 -1.20 -31.04 -26.12
CA ASP A 850 -0.76 -31.18 -27.52
C ASP A 850 0.47 -30.32 -27.84
N TYR A 851 0.64 -29.20 -27.14
CA TYR A 851 1.81 -28.33 -27.32
C TYR A 851 3.06 -28.87 -26.61
N TYR A 852 2.94 -29.34 -25.36
CA TYR A 852 4.08 -29.73 -24.52
C TYR A 852 4.43 -31.22 -24.58
N ALA A 853 3.45 -32.08 -24.82
CA ALA A 853 3.58 -33.53 -24.84
C ALA A 853 2.77 -34.12 -26.03
N PRO A 854 3.12 -33.75 -27.29
CA PRO A 854 2.38 -34.18 -28.48
C PRO A 854 2.41 -35.70 -28.73
N ASP A 855 3.42 -36.39 -28.17
CA ASP A 855 3.65 -37.81 -28.40
C ASP A 855 3.03 -38.70 -27.30
N LEU A 856 2.48 -38.13 -26.24
CA LEU A 856 1.86 -38.85 -25.13
C LEU A 856 0.42 -39.27 -25.47
N ASP A 857 0.01 -40.52 -25.18
CA ASP A 857 -1.40 -40.92 -25.31
C ASP A 857 -2.24 -40.20 -24.24
N THR A 858 -2.95 -39.15 -24.64
CA THR A 858 -3.71 -38.32 -23.73
C THR A 858 -5.20 -38.35 -24.03
N ARG A 859 -6.01 -38.39 -22.97
CA ARG A 859 -7.47 -38.53 -23.08
C ARG A 859 -8.19 -37.67 -22.05
N PRO A 860 -9.35 -37.09 -22.37
CA PRO A 860 -10.16 -36.40 -21.38
C PRO A 860 -10.61 -37.37 -20.28
N LEU A 861 -10.81 -36.84 -19.08
CA LEU A 861 -11.28 -37.61 -17.93
C LEU A 861 -12.61 -38.33 -18.25
N GLY A 862 -12.64 -39.66 -18.04
CA GLY A 862 -13.80 -40.52 -18.34
C GLY A 862 -13.74 -41.25 -19.69
N ALA A 863 -12.71 -41.00 -20.51
CA ALA A 863 -12.41 -41.85 -21.66
C ALA A 863 -11.88 -43.23 -21.20
N PRO A 864 -12.16 -44.32 -21.94
CA PRO A 864 -11.67 -45.64 -21.60
C PRO A 864 -10.13 -45.70 -21.67
N VAL A 865 -9.52 -46.35 -20.68
CA VAL A 865 -8.08 -46.59 -20.60
C VAL A 865 -7.75 -47.91 -21.32
N PRO A 866 -6.70 -47.96 -22.17
CA PRO A 866 -6.22 -49.20 -22.78
C PRO A 866 -5.83 -50.25 -21.72
N ALA A 867 -6.14 -51.52 -22.00
CA ALA A 867 -5.84 -52.62 -21.09
C ALA A 867 -4.34 -52.92 -20.98
N ASP A 868 -3.57 -52.51 -21.98
CA ASP A 868 -2.12 -52.66 -22.11
C ASP A 868 -1.32 -51.45 -21.58
N ALA A 869 -1.99 -50.39 -21.11
CA ALA A 869 -1.30 -49.22 -20.55
C ALA A 869 -0.52 -49.58 -19.29
N SER A 870 0.79 -49.35 -19.30
CA SER A 870 1.72 -49.70 -18.22
C SER A 870 1.63 -48.75 -17.02
N THR A 871 1.37 -47.46 -17.28
CA THR A 871 1.18 -46.43 -16.27
C THR A 871 0.00 -45.54 -16.67
N VAL A 872 -0.87 -45.20 -15.72
CA VAL A 872 -1.96 -44.25 -15.91
C VAL A 872 -1.71 -43.01 -15.07
N TRP A 873 -1.64 -41.87 -15.74
CA TRP A 873 -1.59 -40.57 -15.09
C TRP A 873 -2.96 -39.92 -15.09
N VAL A 874 -3.29 -39.22 -14.00
CA VAL A 874 -4.41 -38.29 -13.96
C VAL A 874 -3.84 -36.91 -13.69
N LEU A 875 -4.16 -35.90 -14.50
CA LEU A 875 -3.74 -34.52 -14.30
C LEU A 875 -4.98 -33.62 -14.13
N ALA A 876 -4.99 -32.83 -13.06
CA ALA A 876 -6.03 -31.88 -12.78
C ALA A 876 -5.48 -30.49 -12.41
N ALA A 877 -6.11 -29.45 -12.94
CA ALA A 877 -5.89 -28.07 -12.50
C ALA A 877 -6.50 -27.86 -11.09
N GLU A 878 -5.78 -27.23 -10.16
CA GLU A 878 -6.24 -27.15 -8.75
C GLU A 878 -7.54 -26.36 -8.59
N ASN A 879 -7.75 -25.31 -9.39
CA ASN A 879 -9.00 -24.54 -9.36
C ASN A 879 -10.24 -25.37 -9.74
N VAL A 880 -10.06 -26.45 -10.50
CA VAL A 880 -11.15 -27.37 -10.86
C VAL A 880 -11.42 -28.35 -9.72
N LEU A 881 -10.42 -28.66 -8.91
CA LEU A 881 -10.59 -29.48 -7.71
C LEU A 881 -11.33 -28.74 -6.58
N ASP A 882 -11.38 -27.40 -6.64
CA ASP A 882 -12.21 -26.57 -5.76
C ASP A 882 -13.70 -26.61 -6.15
N GLU A 883 -14.04 -27.04 -7.37
CA GLU A 883 -15.42 -27.21 -7.81
C GLU A 883 -15.95 -28.59 -7.40
N GLU A 884 -16.97 -28.63 -6.54
CA GLU A 884 -17.50 -29.86 -5.93
C GLU A 884 -17.84 -30.96 -6.95
N VAL A 885 -18.43 -30.58 -8.09
CA VAL A 885 -18.79 -31.51 -9.17
C VAL A 885 -17.55 -32.09 -9.85
N ALA A 886 -16.59 -31.25 -10.23
CA ALA A 886 -15.41 -31.70 -10.95
C ALA A 886 -14.44 -32.46 -10.03
N SER A 887 -14.27 -32.01 -8.79
CA SER A 887 -13.58 -32.73 -7.72
C SER A 887 -14.18 -34.11 -7.48
N GLY A 888 -15.51 -34.21 -7.43
CA GLY A 888 -16.22 -35.49 -7.33
C GLY A 888 -15.97 -36.43 -8.51
N ARG A 889 -15.91 -35.91 -9.75
CA ARG A 889 -15.57 -36.72 -10.94
C ARG A 889 -14.14 -37.24 -10.89
N VAL A 890 -13.17 -36.37 -10.59
CA VAL A 890 -11.76 -36.76 -10.46
C VAL A 890 -11.61 -37.81 -9.37
N GLY A 891 -12.23 -37.61 -8.21
CA GLY A 891 -12.22 -38.57 -7.10
C GLY A 891 -12.86 -39.92 -7.45
N ALA A 892 -13.96 -39.93 -8.21
CA ALA A 892 -14.61 -41.17 -8.64
C ALA A 892 -13.72 -42.00 -9.60
N VAL A 893 -13.08 -41.33 -10.57
CA VAL A 893 -12.16 -41.99 -11.52
C VAL A 893 -10.91 -42.49 -10.79
N LEU A 894 -10.32 -41.69 -9.89
CA LEU A 894 -9.19 -42.14 -9.08
C LEU A 894 -9.54 -43.36 -8.22
N ALA A 895 -10.69 -43.36 -7.55
CA ALA A 895 -11.13 -44.49 -6.74
C ALA A 895 -11.46 -45.75 -7.56
N GLU A 896 -11.77 -45.62 -8.85
CA GLU A 896 -11.91 -46.75 -9.77
C GLU A 896 -10.54 -47.29 -10.19
N LEU A 897 -9.64 -46.42 -10.64
CA LEU A 897 -8.29 -46.80 -11.05
C LEU A 897 -7.49 -47.39 -9.87
N GLU A 898 -7.62 -46.85 -8.65
CA GLU A 898 -6.95 -47.40 -7.46
C GLU A 898 -7.42 -48.81 -7.12
N ARG A 899 -8.69 -49.14 -7.38
CA ARG A 899 -9.22 -50.51 -7.19
C ARG A 899 -8.68 -51.49 -8.22
N GLU A 900 -8.39 -51.02 -9.43
CA GLU A 900 -7.93 -51.87 -10.55
C GLU A 900 -6.41 -52.02 -10.58
N ARG A 901 -5.67 -50.97 -10.24
CA ARG A 901 -4.22 -50.85 -10.47
C ARG A 901 -3.40 -50.66 -9.19
N GLY A 902 -4.02 -50.30 -8.07
CA GLY A 902 -3.34 -50.06 -6.78
C GLY A 902 -3.19 -48.59 -6.43
N ASP A 903 -2.54 -48.29 -5.31
CA ASP A 903 -2.53 -46.95 -4.71
C ASP A 903 -1.87 -45.89 -5.60
N ALA A 904 -2.53 -44.73 -5.74
CA ALA A 904 -2.00 -43.62 -6.53
C ALA A 904 -0.92 -42.82 -5.79
N THR A 905 0.16 -42.47 -6.48
CA THR A 905 1.17 -41.53 -5.97
C THR A 905 0.83 -40.11 -6.39
N VAL A 906 0.61 -39.21 -5.43
CA VAL A 906 0.24 -37.81 -5.69
C VAL A 906 1.47 -36.93 -5.83
N ARG A 907 1.52 -36.16 -6.91
CA ARG A 907 2.52 -35.12 -7.17
C ARG A 907 1.86 -33.75 -7.31
N ARG A 908 2.60 -32.71 -6.96
CA ARG A 908 2.10 -31.32 -6.96
C ARG A 908 3.11 -30.36 -7.57
N ARG A 909 2.58 -29.46 -8.38
CA ARG A 909 3.25 -28.30 -8.95
C ARG A 909 2.36 -27.07 -8.69
N PRO A 910 2.86 -25.83 -8.84
CA PRO A 910 2.03 -24.63 -8.66
C PRO A 910 0.70 -24.74 -9.44
N ASN A 911 -0.42 -24.73 -8.70
CA ASN A 911 -1.80 -24.88 -9.17
C ASN A 911 -2.10 -26.10 -10.08
N VAL A 912 -1.25 -27.13 -10.09
CA VAL A 912 -1.44 -28.36 -10.87
C VAL A 912 -1.19 -29.57 -9.98
N ARG A 913 -2.12 -30.53 -9.98
CA ARG A 913 -2.02 -31.79 -9.26
C ARG A 913 -2.11 -32.95 -10.23
N PHE A 914 -1.27 -33.95 -10.04
CA PHE A 914 -1.29 -35.13 -10.87
C PHE A 914 -0.98 -36.38 -10.06
N TRP A 915 -1.55 -37.49 -10.51
CA TRP A 915 -1.52 -38.79 -9.84
C TRP A 915 -0.93 -39.82 -10.79
N GLU A 916 -0.07 -40.66 -10.25
CA GLU A 916 0.62 -41.76 -10.94
C GLU A 916 0.02 -43.09 -10.44
N LEU A 917 -0.48 -43.92 -11.34
CA LEU A 917 -0.99 -45.26 -11.04
C LEU A 917 -0.32 -46.31 -11.93
N PRO A 918 0.09 -47.46 -11.38
CA PRO A 918 0.83 -48.49 -12.11
C PRO A 918 -0.05 -49.41 -12.98
#